data_AF-A0AAJ1X4I4-F1
#
_entry.id   AF-A0AAJ1X4I4-F1
#
_cell.length_a   1.000
_cell.length_b   1.000
_cell.length_c   1.000
_cell.angle_alpha   90.00
_cell.angle_beta   90.00
_cell.angle_gamma   90.00
#
_symmetry.space_group_name_H-M   'P 1'
#
loop_
_entity.id
_entity.type
_entity.pdbx_description
1 polymer ?
#
loop_
_entity_poly.entity_id
_entity_poly.type
_entity_poly.pdbx_seq_one_letter_code
_entity_poly.pdbx_strand_id
1 'polypeptide(L)'
;MPDLLWPGDERAGDLFDDTRLLALMVRVEQAWLDGLVAAGVAPTSAAAVLPGVGEDDAADLALGAEGGGNAVIGLVGVLRERLRATGAADAATWLHRGLTSQDVVDTTLVLALVDALDRVDEALGRAADALADLAREHGGTVMVGRTLTQHAVPTTFGLKAAGWLRGVVAAAEEVRRARALLPVQAGGAAGTLSALGELTSLGATARTGAAVDPLAITDVLADALGLARSVPWHTDRTPVTRAGDALGTATQACGRIATDVLTLVRSEVGEVGEPTGEGRGGSSTMPQKQNPVLSVLVRRAAITTPGLVATLHAAAALADDERPTGSWHAEWATLRDLGRRSVVAADQTAELVAGLRVHADVMGERARAASSAGLLAERDAVRRAAGADPAPGPRGRGPRSLDVPRCRGRDRPSRRRAGRAPAPREQERAVSVPDIRTVDLGGRGPVLLLGPSLGTSATALWETTAAALAADHRVLAWDLPGHGTSPAPQDPFDLGELAAGVLAALDAALAHEGRSGERVLYAGVSVGGAVGLQLLLDAPERVVAAALVCTGARIGEAAGWHERATLVRASGTSSVVDGARQRWFAPGFVDRDPERAGLLLDALAAADPGGYAHTCSALAAFDARDRLVEVAAPVLAVAGAADQATPPADLAAIADGVRNGRLVVLDDVAHLAPAEAPDRVAALLVPFLRAHHGATGPAVDRDGVPSSATIEEQRAAGMRVRRAVLGDAHVDRATAAATGFTAGFQDFIMQYAWGGIWTRPGLSRHSRSLITLTALVARGHHEELAMHVRAAIGNGVTVDELEELFLQTAIYCGVPDANTAFRIAQRTLAEMGIDLG
;
A
#
# COMPACT_ATOMS: atom_id res chain seq x y z
N MET A 1 -36.14 3.53 10.19
CA MET A 1 -36.47 3.25 11.62
C MET A 1 -35.28 2.57 12.29
N PRO A 2 -34.91 2.93 13.54
CA PRO A 2 -33.80 2.29 14.23
C PRO A 2 -34.07 0.80 14.49
N ASP A 3 -33.08 -0.06 14.20
CA ASP A 3 -33.17 -1.51 14.43
C ASP A 3 -33.03 -1.85 15.92
N LEU A 4 -34.11 -2.40 16.49
CA LEU A 4 -34.16 -2.86 17.89
C LEU A 4 -33.07 -3.91 18.21
N LEU A 5 -32.72 -4.75 17.24
CA LEU A 5 -31.71 -5.80 17.38
C LEU A 5 -30.29 -5.29 17.11
N TRP A 6 -30.15 -4.02 16.73
CA TRP A 6 -28.87 -3.36 16.57
C TRP A 6 -28.79 -2.05 17.39
N PRO A 7 -28.64 -2.13 18.74
CA PRO A 7 -28.45 -0.94 19.57
C PRO A 7 -27.39 0.02 19.02
N GLY A 8 -27.77 1.30 18.88
CA GLY A 8 -26.95 2.34 18.26
C GLY A 8 -27.28 2.63 16.80
N ASP A 9 -28.15 1.86 16.15
CA ASP A 9 -28.51 2.05 14.73
C ASP A 9 -29.08 3.45 14.43
N GLU A 10 -29.70 4.11 15.41
CA GLU A 10 -30.17 5.49 15.29
C GLU A 10 -29.04 6.48 14.91
N ARG A 11 -27.78 6.15 15.20
CA ARG A 11 -26.61 6.96 14.82
C ARG A 11 -26.34 6.96 13.31
N ALA A 12 -26.78 5.93 12.60
CA ALA A 12 -26.74 5.93 11.13
C ALA A 12 -27.81 6.86 10.52
N GLY A 13 -28.78 7.35 11.32
CA GLY A 13 -29.83 8.23 10.86
C GLY A 13 -30.65 7.61 9.73
N ASP A 14 -30.80 8.36 8.65
CA ASP A 14 -31.54 8.02 7.43
C ASP A 14 -30.70 7.26 6.37
N LEU A 15 -29.47 6.87 6.70
CA LEU A 15 -28.54 6.28 5.73
C LEU A 15 -29.07 4.93 5.21
N PHE A 16 -29.33 4.83 3.90
CA PHE A 16 -29.97 3.66 3.27
C PHE A 16 -31.40 3.35 3.77
N ASP A 17 -32.09 4.31 4.42
CA ASP A 17 -33.52 4.19 4.67
C ASP A 17 -34.30 4.29 3.34
N ASP A 18 -35.44 3.60 3.21
CA ASP A 18 -36.17 3.50 1.93
C ASP A 18 -36.56 4.88 1.36
N THR A 19 -37.09 5.77 2.20
CA THR A 19 -37.44 7.15 1.80
C THR A 19 -36.21 7.94 1.34
N ARG A 20 -35.04 7.72 1.96
CA ARG A 20 -33.78 8.35 1.55
C ARG A 20 -33.31 7.81 0.21
N LEU A 21 -33.36 6.50 -0.01
CA LEU A 21 -33.00 5.87 -1.27
C LEU A 21 -33.91 6.35 -2.41
N LEU A 22 -35.23 6.42 -2.17
CA LEU A 22 -36.17 6.95 -3.16
C LEU A 22 -35.92 8.43 -3.48
N ALA A 23 -35.62 9.26 -2.47
CA ALA A 23 -35.25 10.65 -2.69
C ALA A 23 -33.95 10.77 -3.52
N LEU A 24 -32.97 9.89 -3.29
CA LEU A 24 -31.75 9.82 -4.10
C LEU A 24 -32.04 9.35 -5.55
N MET A 25 -32.93 8.38 -5.75
CA MET A 25 -33.37 7.98 -7.10
C MET A 25 -34.04 9.14 -7.83
N VAL A 26 -34.92 9.89 -7.18
CA VAL A 26 -35.53 11.12 -7.75
C VAL A 26 -34.44 12.15 -8.09
N ARG A 27 -33.41 12.29 -7.25
CA ARG A 27 -32.28 13.19 -7.54
C ARG A 27 -31.49 12.75 -8.79
N VAL A 28 -31.27 11.45 -8.98
CA VAL A 28 -30.62 10.91 -10.19
C VAL A 28 -31.47 11.20 -11.43
N GLU A 29 -32.78 10.92 -11.38
CA GLU A 29 -33.71 11.20 -12.48
C GLU A 29 -33.80 12.69 -12.81
N GLN A 30 -33.80 13.56 -11.78
CA GLN A 30 -33.82 15.01 -11.96
C GLN A 30 -32.54 15.47 -12.67
N ALA A 31 -31.38 15.06 -12.15
CA ALA A 31 -30.09 15.44 -12.74
C ALA A 31 -29.97 14.95 -14.19
N TRP A 32 -30.50 13.76 -14.49
CA TRP A 32 -30.53 13.23 -15.84
C TRP A 32 -31.44 14.05 -16.77
N LEU A 33 -32.68 14.34 -16.36
CA LEU A 33 -33.62 15.15 -17.13
C LEU A 33 -33.07 16.55 -17.40
N ASP A 34 -32.49 17.18 -16.38
CA ASP A 34 -31.84 18.49 -16.49
C ASP A 34 -30.66 18.44 -17.48
N GLY A 35 -29.85 17.38 -17.41
CA GLY A 35 -28.75 17.15 -18.35
C GLY A 35 -29.21 17.00 -19.80
N LEU A 36 -30.29 16.24 -20.04
CA LEU A 36 -30.88 16.10 -21.38
C LEU A 36 -31.42 17.44 -21.91
N VAL A 37 -32.09 18.23 -21.07
CA VAL A 37 -32.59 19.56 -21.45
C VAL A 37 -31.43 20.53 -21.73
N ALA A 38 -30.43 20.58 -20.85
CA ALA A 38 -29.28 21.48 -20.98
C ALA A 38 -28.47 21.20 -22.25
N ALA A 39 -28.34 19.92 -22.64
CA ALA A 39 -27.67 19.52 -23.86
C ALA A 39 -28.53 19.66 -25.14
N GLY A 40 -29.78 20.11 -25.02
CA GLY A 40 -30.72 20.20 -26.14
C GLY A 40 -31.22 18.83 -26.66
N VAL A 41 -30.97 17.74 -25.93
CA VAL A 41 -31.44 16.38 -26.22
C VAL A 41 -32.91 16.19 -25.83
N ALA A 42 -33.41 16.95 -24.85
CA ALA A 42 -34.83 17.13 -24.57
C ALA A 42 -35.26 18.58 -24.91
N PRO A 43 -36.53 18.84 -25.27
CA PRO A 43 -37.02 20.19 -25.47
C PRO A 43 -37.05 20.97 -24.15
N THR A 44 -36.97 22.30 -24.21
CA THR A 44 -37.03 23.16 -23.01
C THR A 44 -38.35 23.05 -22.25
N SER A 45 -39.43 22.62 -22.92
CA SER A 45 -40.72 22.32 -22.29
C SER A 45 -40.70 21.06 -21.41
N ALA A 46 -39.67 20.21 -21.53
CA ALA A 46 -39.44 19.08 -20.65
C ALA A 46 -38.75 19.48 -19.32
N ALA A 47 -38.30 20.73 -19.18
CA ALA A 47 -37.76 21.23 -17.93
C ALA A 47 -38.84 21.25 -16.84
N ALA A 48 -38.68 20.43 -15.81
CA ALA A 48 -39.60 20.36 -14.68
C ALA A 48 -38.86 19.94 -13.42
N VAL A 49 -39.40 20.34 -12.26
CA VAL A 49 -38.98 19.80 -10.97
C VAL A 49 -39.77 18.52 -10.73
N LEU A 50 -39.06 17.40 -10.52
CA LEU A 50 -39.67 16.13 -10.22
C LEU A 50 -40.36 16.16 -8.85
N PRO A 51 -41.58 15.62 -8.73
CA PRO A 51 -42.29 15.57 -7.47
C PRO A 51 -41.56 14.68 -6.47
N GLY A 52 -41.60 15.05 -5.19
CA GLY A 52 -41.07 14.22 -4.12
C GLY A 52 -41.84 12.92 -3.96
N VAL A 53 -41.21 11.96 -3.29
CA VAL A 53 -41.77 10.65 -2.92
C VAL A 53 -41.67 10.48 -1.40
N GLY A 54 -42.77 10.12 -0.76
CA GLY A 54 -42.92 10.06 0.70
C GLY A 54 -42.89 8.64 1.26
N GLU A 55 -43.20 8.50 2.56
CA GLU A 55 -43.30 7.19 3.23
C GLU A 55 -44.41 6.31 2.66
N ASP A 56 -45.58 6.88 2.35
CA ASP A 56 -46.70 6.14 1.75
C ASP A 56 -46.32 5.57 0.37
N ASP A 57 -45.58 6.35 -0.43
CA ASP A 57 -45.05 5.89 -1.72
C ASP A 57 -44.05 4.75 -1.53
N ALA A 58 -43.24 4.80 -0.47
CA ALA A 58 -42.21 3.79 -0.23
C ALA A 58 -42.81 2.40 0.01
N ALA A 59 -43.91 2.31 0.76
CA ALA A 59 -44.59 1.04 1.00
C ALA A 59 -45.14 0.43 -0.29
N ASP A 60 -45.86 1.22 -1.09
CA ASP A 60 -46.45 0.76 -2.35
C ASP A 60 -45.38 0.39 -3.39
N LEU A 61 -44.32 1.19 -3.49
CA LEU A 61 -43.19 0.92 -4.39
C LEU A 61 -42.42 -0.34 -3.97
N ALA A 62 -42.24 -0.57 -2.67
CA ALA A 62 -41.59 -1.78 -2.17
C ALA A 62 -42.40 -3.05 -2.51
N LEU A 63 -43.74 -2.99 -2.34
CA LEU A 63 -44.62 -4.09 -2.75
C LEU A 63 -44.57 -4.33 -4.27
N GLY A 64 -44.58 -3.26 -5.07
CA GLY A 64 -44.52 -3.35 -6.53
C GLY A 64 -43.16 -3.80 -7.08
N ALA A 65 -42.07 -3.64 -6.32
CA ALA A 65 -40.71 -3.96 -6.76
C ALA A 65 -40.52 -5.45 -7.08
N GLU A 66 -41.28 -6.35 -6.44
CA GLU A 66 -41.23 -7.79 -6.73
C GLU A 66 -41.55 -8.10 -8.19
N GLY A 67 -42.52 -7.40 -8.78
CA GLY A 67 -42.94 -7.63 -10.16
C GLY A 67 -41.90 -7.26 -11.22
N GLY A 68 -40.95 -6.38 -10.88
CA GLY A 68 -39.90 -5.91 -11.79
C GLY A 68 -38.47 -6.26 -11.35
N GLY A 69 -38.31 -6.91 -10.19
CA GLY A 69 -37.02 -7.13 -9.54
C GLY A 69 -36.32 -5.86 -9.06
N ASN A 70 -36.92 -4.68 -9.18
CA ASN A 70 -36.36 -3.39 -8.73
C ASN A 70 -37.45 -2.32 -8.54
N ALA A 71 -37.17 -1.31 -7.73
CA ALA A 71 -38.13 -0.25 -7.40
C ALA A 71 -38.26 0.84 -8.47
N VAL A 72 -37.34 0.93 -9.44
CA VAL A 72 -37.27 2.06 -10.39
C VAL A 72 -38.45 2.08 -11.34
N ILE A 73 -38.95 0.91 -11.78
CA ILE A 73 -40.10 0.83 -12.69
C ILE A 73 -41.34 1.46 -12.07
N GLY A 74 -41.65 1.09 -10.82
CA GLY A 74 -42.75 1.69 -10.05
C GLY A 74 -42.54 3.19 -9.82
N LEU A 75 -41.32 3.58 -9.41
CA LEU A 75 -40.97 4.97 -9.14
C LEU A 75 -41.21 5.86 -10.36
N VAL A 76 -40.67 5.47 -11.52
CA VAL A 76 -40.85 6.22 -12.78
C VAL A 76 -42.34 6.27 -13.16
N GLY A 77 -43.11 5.21 -12.88
CA GLY A 77 -44.57 5.21 -13.04
C GLY A 77 -45.25 6.32 -12.26
N VAL A 78 -45.00 6.38 -10.94
CA VAL A 78 -45.56 7.39 -10.02
C VAL A 78 -45.14 8.81 -10.44
N LEU A 79 -43.86 9.01 -10.76
CA LEU A 79 -43.36 10.31 -11.19
C LEU A 79 -44.02 10.78 -12.50
N ARG A 80 -44.21 9.89 -13.48
CA ARG A 80 -44.90 10.22 -14.74
C ARG A 80 -46.36 10.58 -14.53
N GLU A 81 -47.07 9.86 -13.67
CA GLU A 81 -48.45 10.17 -13.32
C GLU A 81 -48.57 11.57 -12.72
N ARG A 82 -47.73 11.86 -11.72
CA ARG A 82 -47.71 13.16 -11.03
C ARG A 82 -47.34 14.31 -11.98
N LEU A 83 -46.33 14.13 -12.84
CA LEU A 83 -45.95 15.13 -13.85
C LEU A 83 -47.08 15.41 -14.85
N ARG A 84 -47.84 14.39 -15.27
CA ARG A 84 -49.01 14.61 -16.14
C ARG A 84 -50.11 15.37 -15.41
N ALA A 85 -50.35 15.05 -14.13
CA ALA A 85 -51.34 15.74 -13.31
C ALA A 85 -51.03 17.23 -13.11
N THR A 86 -49.75 17.63 -13.11
CA THR A 86 -49.32 19.04 -13.03
C THR A 86 -49.22 19.74 -14.39
N GLY A 87 -49.55 19.07 -15.49
CA GLY A 87 -49.46 19.63 -16.85
C GLY A 87 -48.07 19.55 -17.49
N ALA A 88 -47.07 18.95 -16.83
CA ALA A 88 -45.72 18.75 -17.33
C ALA A 88 -45.60 17.48 -18.21
N ALA A 89 -46.44 17.38 -19.26
CA ALA A 89 -46.52 16.18 -20.10
C ALA A 89 -45.23 15.85 -20.87
N ASP A 90 -44.47 16.88 -21.28
CA ASP A 90 -43.18 16.70 -21.94
C ASP A 90 -42.14 16.13 -20.96
N ALA A 91 -42.07 16.65 -19.73
CA ALA A 91 -41.21 16.09 -18.70
C ALA A 91 -41.53 14.60 -18.43
N ALA A 92 -42.82 14.25 -18.34
CA ALA A 92 -43.23 12.84 -18.18
C ALA A 92 -42.80 11.94 -19.36
N THR A 93 -42.74 12.50 -20.57
CA THR A 93 -42.31 11.80 -21.78
C THR A 93 -40.80 11.55 -21.80
N TRP A 94 -40.03 12.53 -21.33
CA TRP A 94 -38.56 12.53 -21.33
C TRP A 94 -37.93 11.92 -20.08
N LEU A 95 -38.69 11.79 -18.99
CA LEU A 95 -38.25 11.12 -17.76
C LEU A 95 -37.73 9.69 -18.06
N HIS A 96 -36.58 9.36 -17.47
CA HIS A 96 -35.88 8.08 -17.60
C HIS A 96 -35.44 7.70 -19.04
N ARG A 97 -35.52 8.62 -20.01
CA ARG A 97 -35.15 8.29 -21.40
C ARG A 97 -33.65 8.11 -21.55
N GLY A 98 -33.24 6.97 -22.10
CA GLY A 98 -31.83 6.61 -22.29
C GLY A 98 -31.21 5.86 -21.11
N LEU A 99 -31.87 5.82 -19.95
CA LEU A 99 -31.42 5.06 -18.78
C LEU A 99 -32.04 3.67 -18.73
N THR A 100 -31.44 2.81 -17.93
CA THR A 100 -32.05 1.57 -17.42
C THR A 100 -32.23 1.61 -15.90
N SER A 101 -33.04 0.71 -15.33
CA SER A 101 -33.22 0.59 -13.87
C SER A 101 -31.90 0.50 -13.12
N GLN A 102 -30.92 -0.23 -13.67
CA GLN A 102 -29.62 -0.39 -13.03
C GLN A 102 -28.82 0.91 -12.98
N ASP A 103 -28.94 1.80 -13.97
CA ASP A 103 -28.27 3.11 -13.94
C ASP A 103 -28.72 3.93 -12.73
N VAL A 104 -30.03 3.91 -12.46
CA VAL A 104 -30.63 4.65 -11.35
C VAL A 104 -30.30 4.01 -10.01
N VAL A 105 -30.40 2.68 -9.90
CA VAL A 105 -30.09 1.95 -8.66
C VAL A 105 -28.61 2.06 -8.30
N ASP A 106 -27.69 1.75 -9.23
CA ASP A 106 -26.25 1.76 -8.93
C ASP A 106 -25.78 3.17 -8.59
N THR A 107 -26.20 4.20 -9.34
CA THR A 107 -25.88 5.60 -9.01
C THR A 107 -26.46 6.01 -7.65
N THR A 108 -27.66 5.53 -7.30
CA THR A 108 -28.27 5.78 -5.98
C THR A 108 -27.47 5.13 -4.86
N LEU A 109 -27.07 3.86 -5.03
CA LEU A 109 -26.25 3.14 -4.06
C LEU A 109 -24.89 3.80 -3.88
N VAL A 110 -24.28 4.28 -4.97
CA VAL A 110 -23.04 5.07 -4.92
C VAL A 110 -23.24 6.35 -4.13
N LEU A 111 -24.32 7.11 -4.34
CA LEU A 111 -24.62 8.31 -3.55
C LEU A 111 -24.80 7.98 -2.05
N ALA A 112 -25.46 6.88 -1.73
CA ALA A 112 -25.59 6.42 -0.34
C ALA A 112 -24.23 5.99 0.26
N LEU A 113 -23.35 5.38 -0.53
CA LEU A 113 -21.97 5.06 -0.12
C LEU A 113 -21.13 6.31 0.08
N VAL A 114 -21.29 7.35 -0.74
CA VAL A 114 -20.65 8.66 -0.52
C VAL A 114 -21.04 9.21 0.86
N ASP A 115 -22.34 9.20 1.19
CA ASP A 115 -22.84 9.65 2.49
C ASP A 115 -22.27 8.79 3.64
N ALA A 116 -22.20 7.47 3.47
CA ALA A 116 -21.64 6.56 4.46
C ALA A 116 -20.13 6.81 4.70
N LEU A 117 -19.34 6.90 3.63
CA LEU A 117 -17.90 7.09 3.69
C LEU A 117 -17.55 8.47 4.28
N ASP A 118 -18.27 9.54 3.91
CA ASP A 118 -18.05 10.87 4.50
C ASP A 118 -18.35 10.87 6.01
N ARG A 119 -19.43 10.20 6.46
CA ARG A 119 -19.75 10.07 7.90
C ARG A 119 -18.72 9.22 8.65
N VAL A 120 -18.22 8.14 8.04
CA VAL A 120 -17.13 7.33 8.62
C VAL A 120 -15.85 8.15 8.72
N ASP A 121 -15.42 8.85 7.67
CA ASP A 121 -14.21 9.70 7.69
C ASP A 121 -14.29 10.76 8.79
N GLU A 122 -15.44 11.42 8.94
CA GLU A 122 -15.66 12.40 10.00
C GLU A 122 -15.51 11.79 11.40
N ALA A 123 -16.14 10.63 11.63
CA ALA A 123 -16.07 9.93 12.92
C ALA A 123 -14.65 9.41 13.22
N LEU A 124 -13.96 8.85 12.22
CA LEU A 124 -12.55 8.44 12.37
C LEU A 124 -11.64 9.64 12.61
N GLY A 125 -11.92 10.80 12.00
CA GLY A 125 -11.23 12.05 12.29
C GLY A 125 -11.35 12.45 13.76
N ARG A 126 -12.58 12.45 14.32
CA ARG A 126 -12.81 12.71 15.75
C ARG A 126 -12.10 11.69 16.64
N ALA A 127 -12.15 10.41 16.29
CA ALA A 127 -11.46 9.35 17.04
C ALA A 127 -9.94 9.54 16.99
N ALA A 128 -9.39 9.92 15.84
CA ALA A 128 -7.96 10.18 15.66
C ALA A 128 -7.50 11.35 16.53
N ASP A 129 -8.24 12.46 16.58
CA ASP A 129 -7.91 13.61 17.42
C ASP A 129 -7.90 13.23 18.91
N ALA A 130 -8.92 12.51 19.39
CA ALA A 130 -8.98 12.03 20.76
C ALA A 130 -7.85 11.04 21.11
N LEU A 131 -7.51 10.13 20.19
CA LEU A 131 -6.39 9.19 20.36
C LEU A 131 -5.04 9.89 20.35
N ALA A 132 -4.89 10.94 19.55
CA ALA A 132 -3.71 11.80 19.52
C ALA A 132 -3.51 12.51 20.87
N ASP A 133 -4.61 12.99 21.48
CA ASP A 133 -4.59 13.60 22.79
C ASP A 133 -4.24 12.60 23.89
N LEU A 134 -4.89 11.41 23.91
CA LEU A 134 -4.54 10.32 24.84
C LEU A 134 -3.08 9.88 24.70
N ALA A 135 -2.56 9.77 23.47
CA ALA A 135 -1.19 9.39 23.21
C ALA A 135 -0.19 10.40 23.79
N ARG A 136 -0.52 11.70 23.69
CA ARG A 136 0.31 12.81 24.20
C ARG A 136 0.24 12.91 25.71
N GLU A 137 -0.97 12.92 26.27
CA GLU A 137 -1.22 13.04 27.71
C GLU A 137 -0.58 11.88 28.48
N HIS A 138 -0.73 10.65 27.97
CA HIS A 138 -0.27 9.45 28.64
C HIS A 138 1.06 8.90 28.10
N GLY A 139 1.83 9.72 27.38
CA GLY A 139 3.15 9.34 26.83
C GLY A 139 4.14 8.83 27.88
N GLY A 140 3.99 9.26 29.14
CA GLY A 140 4.78 8.81 30.29
C GLY A 140 4.07 7.83 31.23
N THR A 141 2.78 7.51 31.02
CA THR A 141 2.01 6.63 31.90
C THR A 141 2.43 5.18 31.70
N VAL A 142 3.29 4.67 32.58
CA VAL A 142 3.83 3.31 32.51
C VAL A 142 2.75 2.28 32.83
N MET A 143 2.67 1.22 32.02
CA MET A 143 1.78 0.07 32.22
C MET A 143 2.52 -1.23 31.91
N VAL A 144 1.99 -2.37 32.35
CA VAL A 144 2.56 -3.68 31.99
C VAL A 144 2.28 -4.01 30.51
N GLY A 145 3.30 -4.46 29.79
CA GLY A 145 3.11 -4.98 28.43
C GLY A 145 2.40 -6.33 28.47
N ARG A 146 1.68 -6.68 27.40
CA ARG A 146 1.01 -7.99 27.30
C ARG A 146 1.29 -8.63 25.95
N THR A 147 1.86 -9.83 25.96
CA THR A 147 2.11 -10.64 24.75
C THR A 147 1.51 -12.03 24.94
N LEU A 148 0.73 -12.51 23.97
CA LEU A 148 -0.01 -13.77 24.09
C LEU A 148 -0.82 -13.87 25.39
N THR A 149 -1.45 -12.76 25.79
CA THR A 149 -2.21 -12.59 27.05
C THR A 149 -1.39 -12.62 28.35
N GLN A 150 -0.07 -12.83 28.29
CA GLN A 150 0.82 -12.86 29.46
C GLN A 150 1.50 -11.51 29.70
N HIS A 151 1.90 -11.23 30.94
CA HIS A 151 2.73 -10.07 31.24
C HIS A 151 4.07 -10.13 30.52
N ALA A 152 4.45 -8.99 29.94
CA ALA A 152 5.72 -8.77 29.27
C ALA A 152 6.38 -7.49 29.82
N VAL A 153 7.52 -7.11 29.25
CA VAL A 153 8.24 -5.89 29.64
C VAL A 153 7.33 -4.65 29.64
N PRO A 154 7.52 -3.70 30.58
CA PRO A 154 6.68 -2.51 30.68
C PRO A 154 6.63 -1.67 29.38
N THR A 155 5.47 -1.08 29.13
CA THR A 155 5.20 -0.14 28.03
C THR A 155 4.57 1.15 28.61
N THR A 156 4.09 2.05 27.76
CA THR A 156 3.28 3.21 28.18
C THR A 156 1.88 3.15 27.56
N PHE A 157 0.88 3.69 28.26
CA PHE A 157 -0.46 3.81 27.70
C PHE A 157 -0.47 4.73 26.48
N GLY A 158 0.32 5.81 26.50
CA GLY A 158 0.48 6.68 25.34
C GLY A 158 1.00 5.96 24.09
N LEU A 159 1.95 5.02 24.25
CA LEU A 159 2.41 4.19 23.12
C LEU A 159 1.31 3.25 22.60
N LYS A 160 0.47 2.70 23.50
CA LYS A 160 -0.70 1.90 23.12
C LYS A 160 -1.72 2.74 22.34
N ALA A 161 -2.05 3.94 22.83
CA ALA A 161 -2.94 4.88 22.15
C ALA A 161 -2.38 5.34 20.78
N ALA A 162 -1.07 5.57 20.68
CA ALA A 162 -0.42 5.87 19.41
C ALA A 162 -0.54 4.71 18.40
N GLY A 163 -0.47 3.46 18.86
CA GLY A 163 -0.70 2.28 18.02
C GLY A 163 -2.14 2.19 17.52
N TRP A 164 -3.13 2.57 18.35
CA TRP A 164 -4.52 2.68 17.92
C TRP A 164 -4.71 3.81 16.90
N LEU A 165 -4.14 4.99 17.16
CA LEU A 165 -4.18 6.14 16.26
C LEU A 165 -3.68 5.80 14.86
N ARG A 166 -2.52 5.12 14.76
CA ARG A 166 -1.96 4.69 13.46
C ARG A 166 -2.97 3.86 12.66
N GLY A 167 -3.68 2.94 13.32
CA GLY A 167 -4.70 2.12 12.66
C GLY A 167 -5.89 2.92 12.17
N VAL A 168 -6.36 3.89 12.96
CA VAL A 168 -7.48 4.78 12.61
C VAL A 168 -7.12 5.71 11.44
N VAL A 169 -5.93 6.32 11.46
CA VAL A 169 -5.47 7.22 10.38
C VAL A 169 -5.35 6.48 9.06
N ALA A 170 -4.72 5.29 9.06
CA ALA A 170 -4.61 4.46 7.85
C ALA A 170 -5.99 4.08 7.30
N ALA A 171 -6.93 3.70 8.17
CA ALA A 171 -8.29 3.38 7.73
C ALA A 171 -9.02 4.61 7.14
N ALA A 172 -8.82 5.80 7.72
CA ALA A 172 -9.41 7.03 7.20
C ALA A 172 -8.84 7.41 5.81
N GLU A 173 -7.56 7.12 5.55
CA GLU A 173 -6.96 7.30 4.21
C GLU A 173 -7.63 6.41 3.17
N GLU A 174 -7.86 5.13 3.47
CA GLU A 174 -8.56 4.20 2.58
C GLU A 174 -10.02 4.63 2.33
N VAL A 175 -10.72 5.09 3.36
CA VAL A 175 -12.09 5.64 3.24
C VAL A 175 -12.11 6.84 2.29
N ARG A 176 -11.17 7.79 2.45
CA ARG A 176 -11.07 8.95 1.55
C ARG A 176 -10.73 8.55 0.12
N ARG A 177 -9.86 7.55 -0.06
CA ARG A 177 -9.47 7.05 -1.38
C ARG A 177 -10.65 6.39 -2.09
N ALA A 178 -11.35 5.48 -1.42
CA ALA A 178 -12.54 4.83 -1.97
C ALA A 178 -13.60 5.88 -2.33
N ARG A 179 -13.86 6.85 -1.45
CA ARG A 179 -14.82 7.93 -1.70
C ARG A 179 -14.48 8.75 -2.95
N ALA A 180 -13.21 9.10 -3.16
CA ALA A 180 -12.79 9.92 -4.30
C ALA A 180 -12.98 9.21 -5.66
N LEU A 181 -13.02 7.88 -5.66
CA LEU A 181 -13.09 7.06 -6.87
C LEU A 181 -14.50 6.58 -7.21
N LEU A 182 -15.52 6.93 -6.42
CA LEU A 182 -16.88 6.46 -6.63
C LEU A 182 -17.52 7.08 -7.89
N PRO A 183 -17.87 6.27 -8.91
CA PRO A 183 -18.32 6.77 -10.21
C PRO A 183 -19.85 6.84 -10.34
N VAL A 184 -20.32 7.64 -11.29
CA VAL A 184 -21.71 7.56 -11.79
C VAL A 184 -21.90 6.28 -12.62
N GLN A 185 -23.11 5.71 -12.63
CA GLN A 185 -23.50 4.64 -13.57
C GLN A 185 -24.54 5.17 -14.56
N ALA A 186 -24.20 5.21 -15.84
CA ALA A 186 -25.14 5.51 -16.91
C ALA A 186 -24.69 4.81 -18.19
N GLY A 187 -25.34 3.69 -18.54
CA GLY A 187 -24.98 2.90 -19.71
C GLY A 187 -26.17 2.47 -20.57
N GLY A 188 -27.40 2.71 -20.14
CA GLY A 188 -28.59 2.20 -20.81
C GLY A 188 -28.70 0.68 -20.69
N ALA A 189 -29.52 0.05 -21.55
CA ALA A 189 -29.96 -1.33 -21.37
C ALA A 189 -28.86 -2.38 -21.20
N ALA A 190 -27.75 -2.25 -21.94
CA ALA A 190 -26.63 -3.20 -21.97
C ALA A 190 -25.26 -2.50 -21.92
N GLY A 191 -25.18 -1.32 -21.32
CA GLY A 191 -23.91 -0.57 -21.20
C GLY A 191 -23.41 0.08 -22.50
N THR A 192 -24.17 0.03 -23.59
CA THR A 192 -23.72 0.53 -24.91
C THR A 192 -24.14 1.97 -25.21
N LEU A 193 -24.94 2.59 -24.34
CA LEU A 193 -25.55 3.91 -24.57
C LEU A 193 -26.39 4.01 -25.86
N SER A 194 -26.79 2.89 -26.47
CA SER A 194 -27.43 2.87 -27.80
C SER A 194 -28.65 3.81 -27.90
N ALA A 195 -29.56 3.75 -26.92
CA ALA A 195 -30.73 4.62 -26.90
C ALA A 195 -30.36 6.10 -26.74
N LEU A 196 -29.32 6.41 -25.98
CA LEU A 196 -28.83 7.78 -25.82
C LEU A 196 -28.13 8.28 -27.10
N GLY A 197 -27.42 7.40 -27.81
CA GLY A 197 -26.88 7.65 -29.15
C GLY A 197 -27.96 8.07 -30.14
N GLU A 198 -29.10 7.39 -30.14
CA GLU A 198 -30.27 7.78 -30.96
C GLU A 198 -30.89 9.11 -30.50
N LEU A 199 -31.02 9.33 -29.19
CA LEU A 199 -31.61 10.58 -28.68
C LEU A 199 -30.74 11.80 -29.00
N THR A 200 -29.42 11.65 -28.91
CA THR A 200 -28.47 12.71 -29.25
C THR A 200 -28.41 12.95 -30.76
N SER A 201 -28.43 11.89 -31.58
CA SER A 201 -28.39 12.00 -33.04
C SER A 201 -29.68 12.62 -33.62
N LEU A 202 -30.86 12.19 -33.15
CA LEU A 202 -32.15 12.65 -33.66
C LEU A 202 -32.62 13.94 -32.98
N GLY A 203 -32.41 14.04 -31.66
CA GLY A 203 -32.94 15.13 -30.84
C GLY A 203 -32.08 16.39 -30.87
N ALA A 204 -30.78 16.27 -30.58
CA ALA A 204 -29.90 17.43 -30.52
C ALA A 204 -29.66 18.02 -31.90
N THR A 205 -29.37 17.19 -32.91
CA THR A 205 -29.16 17.66 -34.30
C THR A 205 -30.37 18.42 -34.84
N ALA A 206 -31.60 17.99 -34.51
CA ALA A 206 -32.82 18.67 -34.93
C ALA A 206 -33.07 20.02 -34.22
N ARG A 207 -32.50 20.25 -33.01
CA ARG A 207 -32.76 21.45 -32.19
C ARG A 207 -31.59 22.42 -32.09
N THR A 208 -30.36 21.93 -32.04
CA THR A 208 -29.14 22.73 -31.89
C THR A 208 -28.27 22.71 -33.16
N GLY A 209 -28.56 21.82 -34.12
CA GLY A 209 -27.80 21.69 -35.36
C GLY A 209 -26.43 21.00 -35.20
N ALA A 210 -26.11 20.51 -34.00
CA ALA A 210 -24.85 19.84 -33.69
C ALA A 210 -25.10 18.48 -33.05
N ALA A 211 -24.30 17.48 -33.45
CA ALA A 211 -24.29 16.19 -32.79
C ALA A 211 -23.70 16.36 -31.37
N VAL A 212 -24.33 15.69 -30.39
CA VAL A 212 -23.86 15.66 -29.00
C VAL A 212 -23.31 14.27 -28.72
N ASP A 213 -22.12 14.20 -28.14
CA ASP A 213 -21.55 12.92 -27.69
C ASP A 213 -22.36 12.35 -26.52
N PRO A 214 -22.90 11.12 -26.59
CA PRO A 214 -23.57 10.46 -25.48
C PRO A 214 -22.75 10.45 -24.17
N LEU A 215 -21.43 10.31 -24.25
CA LEU A 215 -20.55 10.33 -23.08
C LEU A 215 -20.48 11.72 -22.42
N ALA A 216 -20.66 12.79 -23.19
CA ALA A 216 -20.73 14.14 -22.61
C ALA A 216 -21.97 14.31 -21.71
N ILE A 217 -23.08 13.61 -22.01
CA ILE A 217 -24.27 13.64 -21.15
C ILE A 217 -24.03 12.88 -19.84
N THR A 218 -23.33 11.75 -19.89
CA THR A 218 -22.97 11.00 -18.68
C THR A 218 -21.99 11.77 -17.81
N ASP A 219 -21.07 12.53 -18.41
CA ASP A 219 -20.18 13.46 -17.69
C ASP A 219 -20.94 14.58 -16.99
N VAL A 220 -21.95 15.16 -17.64
CA VAL A 220 -22.84 16.16 -17.02
C VAL A 220 -23.58 15.55 -15.82
N LEU A 221 -24.03 14.30 -15.91
CA LEU A 221 -24.64 13.61 -14.79
C LEU A 221 -23.65 13.42 -13.63
N ALA A 222 -22.41 13.00 -13.94
CA ALA A 222 -21.34 12.86 -12.94
C ALA A 222 -21.07 14.18 -12.21
N ASP A 223 -20.89 15.27 -12.96
CA ASP A 223 -20.62 16.60 -12.44
C ASP A 223 -21.79 17.12 -11.59
N ALA A 224 -23.04 16.92 -12.04
CA ALA A 224 -24.25 17.34 -11.32
C ALA A 224 -24.43 16.59 -9.98
N LEU A 225 -24.00 15.33 -9.92
CA LEU A 225 -24.10 14.50 -8.72
C LEU A 225 -22.85 14.57 -7.83
N GLY A 226 -21.74 15.12 -8.33
CA GLY A 226 -20.45 15.17 -7.63
C GLY A 226 -19.77 13.81 -7.53
N LEU A 227 -19.90 12.99 -8.57
CA LEU A 227 -19.34 11.65 -8.69
C LEU A 227 -18.21 11.61 -9.73
N ALA A 228 -17.36 10.58 -9.67
CA ALA A 228 -16.34 10.39 -10.69
C ALA A 228 -16.98 10.06 -12.05
N ARG A 229 -16.37 10.57 -13.12
CA ARG A 229 -16.72 10.22 -14.50
C ARG A 229 -16.25 8.80 -14.78
N SER A 230 -17.06 8.02 -15.50
CA SER A 230 -16.75 6.64 -15.82
C SER A 230 -17.48 6.20 -17.08
N VAL A 231 -16.89 5.24 -17.78
CA VAL A 231 -17.63 4.38 -18.70
C VAL A 231 -18.62 3.49 -17.91
N PRO A 232 -19.66 2.93 -18.54
CA PRO A 232 -20.61 2.04 -17.88
C PRO A 232 -19.92 0.85 -17.21
N TRP A 233 -20.30 0.54 -15.97
CA TRP A 233 -19.71 -0.51 -15.14
C TRP A 233 -20.79 -1.46 -14.58
N HIS A 234 -21.82 -1.77 -15.36
CA HIS A 234 -22.95 -2.62 -14.91
C HIS A 234 -22.48 -3.93 -14.26
N THR A 235 -21.41 -4.54 -14.77
CA THR A 235 -20.84 -5.79 -14.24
C THR A 235 -19.41 -5.67 -13.70
N ASP A 236 -18.73 -4.54 -13.89
CA ASP A 236 -17.51 -4.24 -13.14
C ASP A 236 -17.87 -3.73 -11.74
N ARG A 237 -17.90 -4.65 -10.77
CA ARG A 237 -18.27 -4.32 -9.38
C ARG A 237 -17.08 -3.83 -8.54
N THR A 238 -15.95 -3.47 -9.16
CA THR A 238 -14.79 -2.88 -8.48
C THR A 238 -15.12 -1.64 -7.64
N PRO A 239 -15.98 -0.70 -8.07
CA PRO A 239 -16.37 0.44 -7.22
C PRO A 239 -17.06 0.01 -5.93
N VAL A 240 -17.89 -1.04 -6.00
CA VAL A 240 -18.64 -1.58 -4.86
C VAL A 240 -17.71 -2.31 -3.89
N THR A 241 -16.83 -3.18 -4.40
CA THR A 241 -15.90 -3.95 -3.56
C THR A 241 -14.88 -3.04 -2.87
N ARG A 242 -14.34 -2.03 -3.57
CA ARG A 242 -13.42 -1.04 -2.96
C ARG A 242 -14.08 -0.24 -1.84
N ALA A 243 -15.32 0.21 -2.03
CA ALA A 243 -16.07 0.89 -0.98
C ALA A 243 -16.35 -0.05 0.20
N GLY A 244 -16.70 -1.31 -0.08
CA GLY A 244 -16.88 -2.35 0.92
C GLY A 244 -15.62 -2.60 1.76
N ASP A 245 -14.47 -2.75 1.11
CA ASP A 245 -13.18 -2.98 1.76
C ASP A 245 -12.77 -1.79 2.66
N ALA A 246 -13.01 -0.56 2.21
CA ALA A 246 -12.74 0.63 3.01
C ALA A 246 -13.61 0.68 4.28
N LEU A 247 -14.92 0.40 4.16
CA LEU A 247 -15.85 0.33 5.30
C LEU A 247 -15.48 -0.82 6.27
N GLY A 248 -15.10 -1.98 5.73
CA GLY A 248 -14.61 -3.11 6.51
C GLY A 248 -13.33 -2.79 7.28
N THR A 249 -12.37 -2.15 6.61
CA THR A 249 -11.10 -1.72 7.21
C THR A 249 -11.29 -0.70 8.34
N ALA A 250 -12.18 0.27 8.14
CA ALA A 250 -12.57 1.23 9.19
C ALA A 250 -13.16 0.52 10.41
N THR A 251 -14.07 -0.42 10.20
CA THR A 251 -14.73 -1.16 11.28
C THR A 251 -13.74 -2.10 12.00
N GLN A 252 -12.77 -2.67 11.29
CA GLN A 252 -11.68 -3.45 11.89
C GLN A 252 -10.80 -2.59 12.82
N ALA A 253 -10.41 -1.39 12.38
CA ALA A 253 -9.61 -0.47 13.19
C ALA A 253 -10.32 -0.11 14.50
N CYS A 254 -11.62 0.19 14.42
CA CYS A 254 -12.50 0.41 15.57
C CYS A 254 -12.57 -0.82 16.50
N GLY A 255 -12.76 -2.01 15.92
CA GLY A 255 -12.83 -3.28 16.65
C GLY A 255 -11.56 -3.62 17.43
N ARG A 256 -10.39 -3.27 16.91
CA ARG A 256 -9.10 -3.44 17.61
C ARG A 256 -9.06 -2.63 18.90
N ILE A 257 -9.49 -1.37 18.86
CA ILE A 257 -9.55 -0.48 20.04
C ILE A 257 -10.49 -1.08 21.08
N ALA A 258 -11.72 -1.40 20.66
CA ALA A 258 -12.71 -2.00 21.53
C ALA A 258 -12.23 -3.31 22.18
N THR A 259 -11.50 -4.15 21.44
CA THR A 259 -10.95 -5.41 21.93
C THR A 259 -9.90 -5.20 23.04
N ASP A 260 -9.03 -4.21 22.87
CA ASP A 260 -8.08 -3.84 23.92
C ASP A 260 -8.80 -3.26 25.15
N VAL A 261 -9.76 -2.35 24.95
CA VAL A 261 -10.53 -1.74 26.06
C VAL A 261 -11.28 -2.80 26.87
N LEU A 262 -11.92 -3.77 26.22
CA LEU A 262 -12.59 -4.90 26.89
C LEU A 262 -11.65 -5.73 27.78
N THR A 263 -10.36 -5.75 27.46
CA THR A 263 -9.36 -6.41 28.31
C THR A 263 -8.94 -5.51 29.46
N LEU A 264 -8.70 -4.24 29.20
CA LEU A 264 -8.21 -3.26 30.17
C LEU A 264 -9.25 -2.87 31.23
N VAL A 265 -10.54 -3.00 30.92
CA VAL A 265 -11.66 -2.67 31.81
C VAL A 265 -12.05 -3.82 32.76
N ARG A 266 -11.55 -5.04 32.54
CA ARG A 266 -11.87 -6.19 33.41
C ARG A 266 -11.54 -5.85 34.87
N SER A 267 -12.35 -6.31 35.81
CA SER A 267 -12.18 -6.01 37.24
C SER A 267 -10.79 -6.37 37.76
N GLU A 268 -10.18 -7.44 37.24
CA GLU A 268 -8.85 -7.90 37.62
C GLU A 268 -7.73 -7.07 37.01
N VAL A 269 -8.03 -6.21 36.02
CA VAL A 269 -7.10 -5.31 35.32
C VAL A 269 -7.37 -3.86 35.72
N GLY A 270 -8.56 -3.33 35.44
CA GLY A 270 -9.02 -2.01 35.90
C GLY A 270 -8.12 -0.85 35.49
N GLU A 271 -7.41 -0.98 34.36
CA GLU A 271 -6.46 0.02 33.89
C GLU A 271 -7.17 1.16 33.15
N VAL A 272 -8.33 0.89 32.54
CA VAL A 272 -9.19 1.90 31.91
C VAL A 272 -10.64 1.69 32.29
N GLY A 273 -11.47 2.72 32.11
CA GLY A 273 -12.91 2.65 32.21
C GLY A 273 -13.58 3.39 31.05
N GLU A 274 -14.75 2.90 30.63
CA GLU A 274 -15.57 3.61 29.63
C GLU A 274 -16.14 4.92 30.20
N PRO A 275 -16.55 5.86 29.32
CA PRO A 275 -17.28 7.06 29.71
C PRO A 275 -18.52 6.74 30.56
N THR A 276 -18.70 7.43 31.68
CA THR A 276 -19.87 7.24 32.57
C THR A 276 -20.97 8.24 32.27
N GLY A 277 -22.23 7.87 32.53
CA GLY A 277 -23.40 8.75 32.38
C GLY A 277 -24.68 8.06 32.81
N GLU A 278 -25.78 8.80 32.89
CA GLU A 278 -27.09 8.23 33.21
C GLU A 278 -27.48 7.15 32.18
N GLY A 279 -27.93 5.99 32.66
CA GLY A 279 -28.27 4.84 31.80
C GLY A 279 -27.09 4.08 31.16
N ARG A 280 -25.84 4.49 31.36
CA ARG A 280 -24.67 3.82 30.75
C ARG A 280 -24.12 2.68 31.59
N GLY A 281 -24.10 1.47 31.02
CA GLY A 281 -23.34 0.33 31.54
C GLY A 281 -23.80 -0.25 32.88
N GLY A 282 -24.79 0.34 33.54
CA GLY A 282 -25.32 -0.10 34.82
C GLY A 282 -25.99 -1.48 34.77
N SER A 283 -26.14 -2.10 35.94
CA SER A 283 -26.85 -3.37 36.12
C SER A 283 -28.00 -3.17 37.09
N SER A 284 -29.19 -3.65 36.73
CA SER A 284 -30.37 -3.62 37.61
C SER A 284 -30.21 -4.49 38.86
N THR A 285 -29.29 -5.47 38.84
CA THR A 285 -29.06 -6.41 39.95
C THR A 285 -27.82 -6.09 40.77
N MET A 286 -26.82 -5.40 40.19
CA MET A 286 -25.54 -5.10 40.86
C MET A 286 -25.25 -3.59 40.75
N PRO A 287 -25.59 -2.78 41.76
CA PRO A 287 -25.48 -1.32 41.71
C PRO A 287 -24.06 -0.79 41.38
N GLN A 288 -23.02 -1.54 41.78
CA GLN A 288 -21.62 -1.20 41.53
C GLN A 288 -21.10 -1.63 40.14
N LYS A 289 -21.84 -2.45 39.39
CA LYS A 289 -21.37 -3.05 38.13
C LYS A 289 -21.48 -2.05 36.98
N GLN A 290 -20.34 -1.82 36.34
CA GLN A 290 -20.18 -0.96 35.17
C GLN A 290 -19.71 -1.81 33.98
N ASN A 291 -20.59 -2.04 33.01
CA ASN A 291 -20.29 -2.82 31.81
C ASN A 291 -19.68 -1.95 30.70
N PRO A 292 -18.70 -2.45 29.94
CA PRO A 292 -18.10 -1.75 28.81
C PRO A 292 -18.97 -1.84 27.55
N VAL A 293 -20.13 -1.18 27.57
CA VAL A 293 -21.16 -1.32 26.53
C VAL A 293 -20.68 -0.80 25.17
N LEU A 294 -19.98 0.33 25.11
CA LEU A 294 -19.52 0.88 23.82
C LEU A 294 -18.55 -0.09 23.14
N SER A 295 -17.59 -0.62 23.88
CA SER A 295 -16.63 -1.59 23.34
C SER A 295 -17.30 -2.89 22.92
N VAL A 296 -18.35 -3.33 23.63
CA VAL A 296 -19.15 -4.50 23.20
C VAL A 296 -19.83 -4.23 21.85
N LEU A 297 -20.47 -3.07 21.69
CA LEU A 297 -21.20 -2.71 20.47
C LEU A 297 -20.27 -2.50 19.27
N VAL A 298 -19.13 -1.83 19.46
CA VAL A 298 -18.10 -1.68 18.42
C VAL A 298 -17.52 -3.03 18.02
N ARG A 299 -17.19 -3.89 18.99
CA ARG A 299 -16.65 -5.22 18.71
C ARG A 299 -17.66 -6.12 17.99
N ARG A 300 -18.96 -6.00 18.28
CA ARG A 300 -20.02 -6.68 17.52
C ARG A 300 -19.94 -6.31 16.03
N ALA A 301 -19.84 -5.02 15.71
CA ALA A 301 -19.72 -4.59 14.31
C ALA A 301 -18.46 -5.15 13.63
N ALA A 302 -17.32 -5.16 14.33
CA ALA A 302 -16.07 -5.73 13.83
C ALA A 302 -16.12 -7.24 13.56
N ILE A 303 -17.00 -7.97 14.26
CA ILE A 303 -17.20 -9.41 14.03
C ILE A 303 -18.13 -9.66 12.84
N THR A 304 -19.14 -8.82 12.61
CA THR A 304 -20.18 -9.09 11.61
C THR A 304 -19.89 -8.48 10.23
N THR A 305 -19.16 -7.37 10.16
CA THR A 305 -18.87 -6.68 8.89
C THR A 305 -17.99 -7.47 7.90
N PRO A 306 -17.01 -8.31 8.32
CA PRO A 306 -16.21 -9.09 7.36
C PRO A 306 -17.05 -10.05 6.49
N GLY A 307 -18.12 -10.62 7.06
CA GLY A 307 -19.04 -11.47 6.31
C GLY A 307 -19.79 -10.70 5.22
N LEU A 308 -20.17 -9.45 5.49
CA LEU A 308 -20.81 -8.57 4.50
C LEU A 308 -19.85 -8.21 3.37
N VAL A 309 -18.61 -7.87 3.71
CA VAL A 309 -17.55 -7.60 2.71
C VAL A 309 -17.33 -8.84 1.83
N ALA A 310 -17.24 -10.04 2.43
CA ALA A 310 -17.12 -11.28 1.68
C ALA A 310 -18.31 -11.52 0.74
N THR A 311 -19.53 -11.18 1.15
CA THR A 311 -20.72 -11.24 0.27
C THR A 311 -20.60 -10.30 -0.93
N LEU A 312 -20.06 -9.08 -0.76
CA LEU A 312 -19.85 -8.15 -1.89
C LEU A 312 -18.82 -8.70 -2.88
N HIS A 313 -17.72 -9.28 -2.41
CA HIS A 313 -16.73 -9.92 -3.29
C HIS A 313 -17.31 -11.16 -3.99
N ALA A 314 -18.13 -11.95 -3.31
CA ALA A 314 -18.81 -13.08 -3.92
C ALA A 314 -19.82 -12.62 -4.99
N ALA A 315 -20.57 -11.55 -4.74
CA ALA A 315 -21.47 -10.96 -5.73
C ALA A 315 -20.70 -10.44 -6.95
N ALA A 316 -19.60 -9.73 -6.74
CA ALA A 316 -18.72 -9.24 -7.81
C ALA A 316 -18.17 -10.38 -8.68
N ALA A 317 -17.70 -11.47 -8.06
CA ALA A 317 -17.18 -12.63 -8.78
C ALA A 317 -18.25 -13.38 -9.59
N LEU A 318 -19.53 -13.21 -9.24
CA LEU A 318 -20.69 -13.82 -9.89
C LEU A 318 -21.44 -12.81 -10.77
N ALA A 319 -20.80 -11.70 -11.15
CA ALA A 319 -21.40 -10.72 -12.06
C ALA A 319 -21.30 -11.22 -13.52
N ASP A 320 -22.40 -11.73 -14.04
CA ASP A 320 -22.52 -12.29 -15.39
C ASP A 320 -23.03 -11.29 -16.44
N ASP A 321 -22.57 -11.48 -17.68
CA ASP A 321 -22.95 -10.74 -18.90
C ASP A 321 -22.96 -9.21 -18.73
N GLU A 322 -23.98 -8.51 -19.27
CA GLU A 322 -24.14 -7.05 -19.14
C GLU A 322 -25.09 -6.64 -18.00
N ARG A 323 -25.68 -7.60 -17.29
CA ARG A 323 -26.49 -7.37 -16.08
C ARG A 323 -26.47 -8.59 -15.18
N PRO A 324 -26.00 -8.47 -13.92
CA PRO A 324 -25.83 -9.63 -13.08
C PRO A 324 -27.15 -10.27 -12.63
N THR A 325 -27.23 -11.60 -12.72
CA THR A 325 -28.40 -12.39 -12.32
C THR A 325 -28.33 -12.76 -10.84
N GLY A 326 -29.11 -12.05 -10.03
CA GLY A 326 -29.20 -12.28 -8.57
C GLY A 326 -28.01 -11.71 -7.77
N SER A 327 -26.77 -11.80 -8.27
CA SER A 327 -25.58 -11.23 -7.62
C SER A 327 -25.69 -9.72 -7.41
N TRP A 328 -26.21 -8.98 -8.39
CA TRP A 328 -26.49 -7.54 -8.25
C TRP A 328 -27.47 -7.23 -7.11
N HIS A 329 -28.51 -8.06 -6.93
CA HIS A 329 -29.53 -7.86 -5.89
C HIS A 329 -28.98 -8.15 -4.49
N ALA A 330 -28.05 -9.10 -4.38
CA ALA A 330 -27.39 -9.46 -3.12
C ALA A 330 -26.57 -8.30 -2.54
N GLU A 331 -26.14 -7.35 -3.36
CA GLU A 331 -25.38 -6.18 -2.91
C GLU A 331 -26.23 -5.19 -2.10
N TRP A 332 -27.52 -5.01 -2.42
CA TRP A 332 -28.29 -3.85 -1.93
C TRP A 332 -28.47 -3.85 -0.40
N ALA A 333 -28.96 -4.96 0.14
CA ALA A 333 -29.11 -5.12 1.58
C ALA A 333 -27.73 -5.22 2.28
N THR A 334 -26.75 -5.83 1.60
CA THR A 334 -25.39 -5.98 2.12
C THR A 334 -24.71 -4.61 2.29
N LEU A 335 -24.83 -3.72 1.31
CA LEU A 335 -24.30 -2.35 1.36
C LEU A 335 -25.00 -1.50 2.40
N ARG A 336 -26.33 -1.62 2.50
CA ARG A 336 -27.09 -0.96 3.58
C ARG A 336 -26.55 -1.36 4.94
N ASP A 337 -26.50 -2.65 5.22
CA ASP A 337 -26.08 -3.17 6.51
C ASP A 337 -24.61 -2.82 6.78
N LEU A 338 -23.72 -2.95 5.79
CA LEU A 338 -22.30 -2.63 5.95
C LEU A 338 -22.10 -1.13 6.21
N GLY A 339 -22.73 -0.26 5.42
CA GLY A 339 -22.64 1.18 5.54
C GLY A 339 -23.14 1.69 6.89
N ARG A 340 -24.36 1.28 7.28
CA ARG A 340 -24.94 1.67 8.58
C ARG A 340 -24.10 1.17 9.75
N ARG A 341 -23.71 -0.11 9.75
CA ARG A 341 -22.91 -0.69 10.85
C ARG A 341 -21.54 -0.03 10.97
N SER A 342 -20.91 0.34 9.85
CA SER A 342 -19.61 1.00 9.85
C SER A 342 -19.69 2.43 10.40
N VAL A 343 -20.72 3.20 10.01
CA VAL A 343 -20.97 4.54 10.58
C VAL A 343 -21.20 4.46 12.09
N VAL A 344 -22.07 3.54 12.53
CA VAL A 344 -22.37 3.34 13.96
C VAL A 344 -21.10 2.96 14.73
N ALA A 345 -20.29 2.03 14.20
CA ALA A 345 -19.06 1.59 14.85
C ALA A 345 -18.02 2.72 14.95
N ALA A 346 -17.84 3.51 13.90
CA ALA A 346 -16.91 4.63 13.89
C ALA A 346 -17.33 5.72 14.88
N ASP A 347 -18.63 6.07 14.92
CA ASP A 347 -19.16 7.08 15.83
C ASP A 347 -19.11 6.65 17.30
N GLN A 348 -19.50 5.40 17.60
CA GLN A 348 -19.35 4.82 18.94
C GLN A 348 -17.88 4.75 19.38
N THR A 349 -16.96 4.49 18.44
CA THR A 349 -15.53 4.49 18.73
C THR A 349 -15.03 5.89 19.06
N ALA A 350 -15.44 6.91 18.31
CA ALA A 350 -15.10 8.30 18.59
C ALA A 350 -15.56 8.72 20.00
N GLU A 351 -16.80 8.37 20.37
CA GLU A 351 -17.31 8.59 21.73
C GLU A 351 -16.51 7.82 22.79
N LEU A 352 -16.23 6.54 22.54
CA LEU A 352 -15.46 5.68 23.45
C LEU A 352 -14.10 6.28 23.77
N VAL A 353 -13.33 6.65 22.75
CA VAL A 353 -11.96 7.15 22.94
C VAL A 353 -11.94 8.57 23.49
N ALA A 354 -12.91 9.42 23.13
CA ALA A 354 -13.00 10.79 23.65
C ALA A 354 -13.32 10.84 25.15
N GLY A 355 -14.08 9.87 25.67
CA GLY A 355 -14.41 9.79 27.10
C GLY A 355 -13.72 8.65 27.86
N LEU A 356 -12.66 8.06 27.29
CA LEU A 356 -11.95 6.95 27.90
C LEU A 356 -11.24 7.41 29.19
N ARG A 357 -11.57 6.79 30.32
CA ARG A 357 -10.96 7.12 31.62
C ARG A 357 -9.72 6.25 31.83
N VAL A 358 -8.57 6.87 32.00
CA VAL A 358 -7.29 6.18 32.21
C VAL A 358 -6.92 6.18 33.70
N HIS A 359 -6.67 5.00 34.27
CA HIS A 359 -6.29 4.84 35.67
C HIS A 359 -4.77 4.67 35.81
N ALA A 360 -4.05 5.78 35.64
CA ALA A 360 -2.58 5.81 35.61
C ALA A 360 -1.92 5.20 36.87
N ASP A 361 -2.50 5.42 38.05
CA ASP A 361 -1.99 4.86 39.30
C ASP A 361 -2.05 3.33 39.30
N VAL A 362 -3.19 2.76 38.87
CA VAL A 362 -3.41 1.31 38.76
C VAL A 362 -2.43 0.70 37.75
N MET A 363 -2.24 1.33 36.60
CA MET A 363 -1.26 0.90 35.59
C MET A 363 0.16 0.87 36.15
N GLY A 364 0.55 1.93 36.88
CA GLY A 364 1.87 2.06 37.48
C GLY A 364 2.12 1.02 38.59
N GLU A 365 1.15 0.79 39.47
CA GLU A 365 1.21 -0.23 40.52
C GLU A 365 1.40 -1.63 39.92
N ARG A 366 0.61 -1.99 38.91
CA ARG A 366 0.71 -3.29 38.24
C ARG A 366 2.04 -3.46 37.51
N ALA A 367 2.51 -2.43 36.81
CA ALA A 367 3.81 -2.47 36.15
C ALA A 367 4.96 -2.69 37.15
N ARG A 368 4.90 -2.06 38.33
CA ARG A 368 5.87 -2.27 39.41
C ARG A 368 5.79 -3.69 39.97
N ALA A 369 4.60 -4.17 40.30
CA ALA A 369 4.38 -5.52 40.84
C ALA A 369 4.87 -6.61 39.86
N ALA A 370 4.55 -6.46 38.58
CA ALA A 370 4.99 -7.39 37.54
C ALA A 370 6.52 -7.32 37.32
N SER A 371 7.11 -6.13 37.43
CA SER A 371 8.56 -5.95 37.33
C SER A 371 9.34 -6.57 38.50
N SER A 372 8.80 -6.48 39.72
CA SER A 372 9.37 -7.14 40.90
C SER A 372 9.32 -8.68 40.82
N ALA A 373 8.48 -9.24 39.93
CA ALA A 373 8.40 -10.67 39.66
C ALA A 373 9.43 -11.14 38.59
N GLY A 374 10.40 -10.30 38.21
CA GLY A 374 11.52 -10.70 37.34
C GLY A 374 11.39 -10.30 35.87
N LEU A 375 10.34 -9.56 35.47
CA LEU A 375 10.15 -9.13 34.06
C LEU A 375 11.25 -8.19 33.53
N LEU A 376 12.11 -7.64 34.41
CA LEU A 376 13.24 -6.79 34.02
C LEU A 376 14.58 -7.55 34.02
N ALA A 377 14.57 -8.87 34.24
CA ALA A 377 15.79 -9.68 34.39
C ALA A 377 16.72 -9.59 33.16
N GLU A 378 16.16 -9.58 31.95
CA GLU A 378 16.92 -9.41 30.70
C GLU A 378 17.61 -8.04 30.66
N ARG A 379 16.85 -6.96 30.93
CA ARG A 379 17.39 -5.59 30.99
C ARG A 379 18.52 -5.47 32.00
N ASP A 380 18.33 -6.06 33.18
CA ASP A 380 19.34 -6.01 34.24
C ASP A 380 20.56 -6.89 33.89
N ALA A 381 20.38 -8.00 33.15
CA ALA A 381 21.47 -8.79 32.61
C ALA A 381 22.29 -8.02 31.56
N VAL A 382 21.61 -7.28 30.67
CA VAL A 382 22.28 -6.39 29.69
C VAL A 382 23.07 -5.29 30.39
N ARG A 383 22.51 -4.66 31.44
CA ARG A 383 23.22 -3.62 32.20
C ARG A 383 24.45 -4.17 32.92
N ARG A 384 24.33 -5.35 33.54
CA ARG A 384 25.47 -6.06 34.14
C ARG A 384 26.55 -6.39 33.11
N ALA A 385 26.16 -6.89 31.93
CA ALA A 385 27.10 -7.15 30.84
C ALA A 385 27.80 -5.88 30.33
N ALA A 386 27.13 -4.73 30.42
CA ALA A 386 27.68 -3.41 30.08
C ALA A 386 28.41 -2.71 31.24
N GLY A 387 28.62 -3.39 32.39
CA GLY A 387 29.32 -2.82 33.56
C GLY A 387 28.54 -1.74 34.32
N ALA A 388 27.22 -1.67 34.14
CA ALA A 388 26.34 -0.70 34.78
C ALA A 388 25.43 -1.35 35.84
N ASP A 389 25.16 -0.62 36.93
CA ASP A 389 24.23 -1.07 37.97
C ASP A 389 22.80 -1.22 37.44
N PRO A 390 21.99 -2.17 37.97
CA PRO A 390 20.58 -2.31 37.65
C PRO A 390 19.82 -0.99 37.82
N ALA A 391 18.94 -0.66 36.88
CA ALA A 391 18.19 0.60 36.93
C ALA A 391 17.00 0.50 37.89
N PRO A 392 16.73 1.53 38.72
CA PRO A 392 15.57 1.53 39.60
C PRO A 392 14.27 1.62 38.78
N GLY A 393 13.39 0.63 38.98
CA GLY A 393 11.99 0.62 38.56
C GLY A 393 11.70 0.28 37.09
N PRO A 394 10.41 0.00 36.78
CA PRO A 394 9.93 -0.12 35.40
C PRO A 394 10.08 1.21 34.68
N ARG A 395 10.69 1.18 33.50
CA ARG A 395 10.68 2.32 32.56
C ARG A 395 9.98 1.86 31.30
N GLY A 396 8.83 2.44 31.01
CA GLY A 396 8.30 2.39 29.65
C GLY A 396 9.11 3.35 28.78
N ARG A 397 9.58 2.91 27.61
CA ARG A 397 10.09 3.85 26.61
C ARG A 397 8.87 4.56 26.04
N GLY A 398 8.55 5.73 26.58
CA GLY A 398 7.59 6.64 25.97
C GLY A 398 8.12 7.07 24.60
N PRO A 399 7.24 7.37 23.64
CA PRO A 399 7.67 7.98 22.39
C PRO A 399 8.43 9.28 22.67
N ARG A 400 9.70 9.38 22.25
CA ARG A 400 10.38 10.69 22.15
C ARG A 400 9.63 11.46 21.08
N SER A 401 8.89 12.50 21.49
CA SER A 401 8.20 13.46 20.60
C SER A 401 7.73 12.82 19.28
N LEU A 402 6.74 11.93 19.34
CA LEU A 402 6.06 11.50 18.12
C LEU A 402 5.42 12.75 17.50
N ASP A 403 5.75 13.06 16.24
CA ASP A 403 4.86 13.83 15.38
C ASP A 403 3.59 12.99 15.25
N VAL A 404 2.62 13.28 16.13
CA VAL A 404 1.34 12.59 16.18
C VAL A 404 0.62 12.92 14.88
N PRO A 405 0.35 11.95 14.00
CA PRO A 405 -0.32 12.21 12.73
C PRO A 405 -1.68 12.84 13.02
N ARG A 406 -1.89 14.08 12.56
CA ARG A 406 -3.20 14.72 12.59
C ARG A 406 -3.94 14.34 11.31
N CYS A 407 -5.20 13.93 11.43
CA CYS A 407 -6.10 13.91 10.28
C CYS A 407 -6.27 15.35 9.80
N ARG A 408 -5.67 15.73 8.67
CA ARG A 408 -5.95 17.03 8.04
C ARG A 408 -7.39 17.00 7.50
N GLY A 409 -8.33 17.53 8.29
CA GLY A 409 -9.71 17.75 7.87
C GLY A 409 -9.84 18.84 6.81
N ARG A 410 -10.85 18.71 5.93
CA ARG A 410 -11.20 19.62 4.83
C ARG A 410 -11.14 21.10 5.24
N ASP A 411 -10.14 21.85 4.77
CA ASP A 411 -10.22 23.30 4.69
C ASP A 411 -11.29 23.67 3.64
N ARG A 412 -12.41 24.26 4.09
CA ARG A 412 -13.43 24.82 3.19
C ARG A 412 -12.82 26.00 2.43
N PRO A 413 -12.91 26.06 1.08
CA PRO A 413 -12.41 27.21 0.34
C PRO A 413 -13.30 28.42 0.60
N SER A 414 -12.76 29.42 1.30
CA SER A 414 -13.39 30.73 1.44
C SER A 414 -13.40 31.46 0.09
N ARG A 415 -14.60 31.90 -0.32
CA ARG A 415 -14.82 32.70 -1.53
C ARG A 415 -13.97 33.97 -1.49
N ARG A 416 -12.96 34.07 -2.38
CA ARG A 416 -12.31 35.36 -2.69
C ARG A 416 -12.74 35.85 -4.07
N ARG A 417 -13.20 37.12 -4.07
CA ARG A 417 -13.70 37.89 -5.20
C ARG A 417 -12.63 38.07 -6.28
N ALA A 418 -13.07 37.95 -7.53
CA ALA A 418 -12.31 38.32 -8.72
C ALA A 418 -11.91 39.80 -8.68
N GLY A 419 -10.61 40.07 -8.83
CA GLY A 419 -10.02 41.38 -9.00
C GLY A 419 -9.04 41.36 -10.17
N ARG A 420 -9.27 42.27 -11.12
CA ARG A 420 -8.64 42.48 -12.43
C ARG A 420 -7.10 42.50 -12.42
N ALA A 421 -6.49 41.82 -13.40
CA ALA A 421 -5.04 41.74 -13.60
C ALA A 421 -4.40 43.01 -14.19
N PRO A 422 -3.14 43.35 -13.84
CA PRO A 422 -2.24 44.16 -14.67
C PRO A 422 -1.20 43.30 -15.41
N ALA A 423 -0.73 43.82 -16.55
CA ALA A 423 0.21 43.18 -17.49
C ALA A 423 1.64 42.98 -16.92
N PRO A 424 2.46 42.07 -17.49
CA PRO A 424 3.56 41.42 -16.81
C PRO A 424 4.84 42.25 -16.81
N ARG A 425 5.55 42.21 -15.68
CA ARG A 425 6.99 42.45 -15.61
C ARG A 425 7.67 41.09 -15.49
N GLU A 426 8.76 40.90 -16.24
CA GLU A 426 9.64 39.74 -16.11
C GLU A 426 10.03 39.57 -14.63
N GLN A 427 9.62 38.44 -14.06
CA GLN A 427 9.79 38.14 -12.65
C GLN A 427 10.59 36.84 -12.58
N GLU A 428 11.75 36.91 -11.93
CA GLU A 428 12.55 35.73 -11.57
C GLU A 428 11.64 34.67 -10.95
N ARG A 429 11.63 33.48 -11.56
CA ARG A 429 10.84 32.34 -11.09
C ARG A 429 11.29 31.96 -9.68
N ALA A 430 10.36 31.89 -8.74
CA ALA A 430 10.60 31.22 -7.47
C ALA A 430 10.84 29.72 -7.76
N VAL A 431 11.91 29.16 -7.21
CA VAL A 431 12.23 27.73 -7.32
C VAL A 431 11.07 26.93 -6.73
N SER A 432 10.48 26.07 -7.54
CA SER A 432 9.30 25.27 -7.20
C SER A 432 9.70 23.80 -7.16
N VAL A 433 10.09 23.31 -5.99
CA VAL A 433 10.35 21.88 -5.78
C VAL A 433 9.00 21.14 -5.80
N PRO A 434 8.78 20.20 -6.73
CA PRO A 434 7.52 19.47 -6.81
C PRO A 434 7.34 18.53 -5.61
N ASP A 435 6.09 18.36 -5.16
CA ASP A 435 5.74 17.40 -4.09
C ASP A 435 5.75 15.97 -4.65
N ILE A 436 6.74 15.18 -4.20
CA ILE A 436 6.95 13.79 -4.61
C ILE A 436 6.58 12.86 -3.47
N ARG A 437 5.89 11.76 -3.80
CA ARG A 437 5.62 10.68 -2.85
C ARG A 437 6.45 9.45 -3.16
N THR A 438 6.89 8.79 -2.09
CA THR A 438 7.54 7.49 -2.17
C THR A 438 6.53 6.36 -1.95
N VAL A 439 6.76 5.23 -2.60
CA VAL A 439 6.06 3.97 -2.39
C VAL A 439 7.03 2.95 -1.78
N ASP A 440 6.61 2.27 -0.72
CA ASP A 440 7.37 1.18 -0.11
C ASP A 440 7.10 -0.13 -0.86
N LEU A 441 8.13 -0.67 -1.53
CA LEU A 441 8.06 -1.96 -2.23
C LEU A 441 8.64 -3.11 -1.39
N GLY A 442 8.94 -2.86 -0.11
CA GLY A 442 9.29 -3.87 0.87
C GLY A 442 10.80 -4.05 1.11
N GLY A 443 11.13 -5.15 1.77
CA GLY A 443 12.50 -5.51 2.11
C GLY A 443 13.12 -4.74 3.28
N ARG A 444 14.37 -5.07 3.60
CA ARG A 444 15.18 -4.50 4.70
C ARG A 444 16.64 -4.43 4.26
N GLY A 445 17.43 -3.56 4.90
CA GLY A 445 18.86 -3.40 4.60
C GLY A 445 19.19 -2.05 3.96
N PRO A 446 20.28 -1.96 3.18
CA PRO A 446 20.65 -0.77 2.43
C PRO A 446 19.48 -0.23 1.60
N VAL A 447 19.29 1.08 1.59
CA VAL A 447 18.18 1.69 0.84
C VAL A 447 18.49 1.68 -0.65
N LEU A 448 17.57 1.11 -1.42
CA LEU A 448 17.53 1.20 -2.87
C LEU A 448 16.33 2.06 -3.27
N LEU A 449 16.59 3.16 -3.95
CA LEU A 449 15.56 4.04 -4.50
C LEU A 449 15.33 3.75 -5.99
N LEU A 450 14.07 3.53 -6.37
CA LEU A 450 13.64 3.19 -7.72
C LEU A 450 12.89 4.34 -8.41
N GLY A 451 13.34 4.72 -9.61
CA GLY A 451 12.75 5.78 -10.42
C GLY A 451 11.88 5.26 -11.59
N PRO A 452 10.76 5.94 -11.90
CA PRO A 452 9.79 5.48 -12.90
C PRO A 452 10.14 5.95 -14.30
N SER A 453 9.44 5.42 -15.32
CA SER A 453 9.42 5.99 -16.67
C SER A 453 8.27 7.00 -16.82
N LEU A 454 8.39 7.94 -17.77
CA LEU A 454 7.36 8.95 -18.02
C LEU A 454 6.05 8.28 -18.41
N GLY A 455 4.95 8.59 -17.71
CA GLY A 455 3.66 7.97 -17.96
C GLY A 455 3.42 6.64 -17.26
N THR A 456 4.34 6.19 -16.39
CA THR A 456 4.15 4.96 -15.60
C THR A 456 3.93 5.31 -14.12
N SER A 457 3.36 4.36 -13.36
CA SER A 457 3.54 4.35 -11.90
C SER A 457 4.75 3.47 -11.55
N ALA A 458 5.47 3.85 -10.51
CA ALA A 458 6.65 3.13 -10.06
C ALA A 458 6.30 1.71 -9.62
N THR A 459 5.15 1.50 -8.98
CA THR A 459 4.64 0.18 -8.62
C THR A 459 4.43 -0.68 -9.86
N ALA A 460 3.65 -0.23 -10.85
CA ALA A 460 3.34 -1.04 -12.03
C ALA A 460 4.61 -1.41 -12.83
N LEU A 461 5.59 -0.51 -12.87
CA LEU A 461 6.85 -0.72 -13.58
C LEU A 461 7.81 -1.66 -12.85
N TRP A 462 7.92 -1.54 -11.52
CA TRP A 462 8.99 -2.21 -10.76
C TRP A 462 8.55 -3.41 -9.94
N GLU A 463 7.27 -3.60 -9.63
CA GLU A 463 6.78 -4.58 -8.66
C GLU A 463 7.41 -5.98 -8.78
N THR A 464 7.43 -6.56 -9.99
CA THR A 464 8.02 -7.91 -10.21
C THR A 464 9.53 -7.93 -9.96
N THR A 465 10.25 -6.91 -10.45
CA THR A 465 11.70 -6.80 -10.23
C THR A 465 12.01 -6.52 -8.77
N ALA A 466 11.21 -5.68 -8.11
CA ALA A 466 11.37 -5.26 -6.72
C ALA A 466 11.25 -6.44 -5.75
N ALA A 467 10.42 -7.44 -6.05
CA ALA A 467 10.34 -8.66 -5.26
C ALA A 467 11.70 -9.38 -5.10
N ALA A 468 12.52 -9.41 -6.15
CA ALA A 468 13.86 -9.98 -6.09
C ALA A 468 14.86 -9.04 -5.38
N LEU A 469 14.73 -7.73 -5.57
CA LEU A 469 15.61 -6.73 -4.95
C LEU A 469 15.40 -6.60 -3.43
N ALA A 470 14.15 -6.77 -2.98
CA ALA A 470 13.73 -6.68 -1.58
C ALA A 470 14.31 -7.78 -0.68
N ALA A 471 14.90 -8.83 -1.27
CA ALA A 471 15.62 -9.86 -0.53
C ALA A 471 16.83 -9.30 0.25
N ASP A 472 17.50 -8.28 -0.28
CA ASP A 472 18.72 -7.71 0.31
C ASP A 472 18.65 -6.21 0.59
N HIS A 473 17.61 -5.53 0.12
CA HIS A 473 17.50 -4.07 0.17
C HIS A 473 16.20 -3.64 0.81
N ARG A 474 16.23 -2.45 1.41
CA ARG A 474 15.02 -1.67 1.68
C ARG A 474 14.66 -0.95 0.39
N VAL A 475 13.61 -1.41 -0.30
CA VAL A 475 13.26 -0.92 -1.64
C VAL A 475 12.17 0.14 -1.53
N LEU A 476 12.54 1.37 -1.83
CA LEU A 476 11.61 2.48 -1.98
C LEU A 476 11.56 2.86 -3.46
N ALA A 477 10.40 3.27 -3.94
CA ALA A 477 10.23 3.84 -5.27
C ALA A 477 9.56 5.22 -5.16
N TRP A 478 9.54 6.00 -6.22
CA TRP A 478 8.88 7.31 -6.24
C TRP A 478 8.11 7.51 -7.55
N ASP A 479 7.00 8.25 -7.50
CA ASP A 479 6.21 8.57 -8.69
C ASP A 479 6.46 10.01 -9.16
N LEU A 480 6.42 10.24 -10.48
CA LEU A 480 6.50 11.59 -11.06
C LEU A 480 5.31 12.47 -10.62
N PRO A 481 5.45 13.80 -10.60
CA PRO A 481 4.32 14.69 -10.33
C PRO A 481 3.14 14.40 -11.27
N GLY A 482 1.95 14.22 -10.71
CA GLY A 482 0.75 13.85 -11.46
C GLY A 482 0.68 12.39 -11.93
N HIS A 483 1.60 11.54 -11.48
CA HIS A 483 1.61 10.10 -11.79
C HIS A 483 1.48 9.28 -10.50
N GLY A 484 0.90 8.09 -10.61
CA GLY A 484 0.80 7.13 -9.51
C GLY A 484 0.22 7.76 -8.24
N THR A 485 1.05 7.83 -7.20
CA THR A 485 0.69 8.37 -5.88
C THR A 485 1.05 9.84 -5.67
N SER A 486 1.93 10.40 -6.50
CA SER A 486 2.40 11.78 -6.39
C SER A 486 1.34 12.77 -6.91
N PRO A 487 1.06 13.86 -6.18
CA PRO A 487 0.07 14.85 -6.60
C PRO A 487 0.48 15.57 -7.89
N ALA A 488 -0.52 16.11 -8.60
CA ALA A 488 -0.27 16.96 -9.77
C ALA A 488 0.47 18.25 -9.36
N PRO A 489 1.51 18.66 -10.12
CA PRO A 489 2.26 19.87 -9.83
C PRO A 489 1.41 21.11 -10.11
N GLN A 490 1.52 22.13 -9.27
CA GLN A 490 0.86 23.42 -9.51
C GLN A 490 1.68 24.30 -10.46
N ASP A 491 3.00 24.22 -10.34
CA ASP A 491 3.96 25.03 -11.07
C ASP A 491 4.89 24.15 -11.94
N PRO A 492 5.39 24.67 -13.08
CA PRO A 492 6.38 23.97 -13.89
C PRO A 492 7.69 23.82 -13.12
N PHE A 493 8.41 22.73 -13.36
CA PHE A 493 9.71 22.43 -12.75
C PHE A 493 10.74 21.99 -13.80
N ASP A 494 12.02 22.08 -13.44
CA ASP A 494 13.12 21.44 -14.18
C ASP A 494 13.58 20.11 -13.53
N LEU A 495 14.57 19.45 -14.15
CA LEU A 495 15.04 18.15 -13.69
C LEU A 495 15.87 18.20 -12.40
N GLY A 496 16.50 19.34 -12.09
CA GLY A 496 17.18 19.59 -10.82
C GLY A 496 16.19 19.77 -9.67
N GLU A 497 15.13 20.56 -9.90
CA GLU A 497 14.02 20.71 -8.96
C GLU A 497 13.32 19.38 -8.69
N LEU A 498 13.08 18.58 -9.74
CA LEU A 498 12.53 17.22 -9.60
C LEU A 498 13.45 16.32 -8.76
N ALA A 499 14.76 16.33 -9.02
CA ALA A 499 15.74 15.55 -8.26
C ALA A 499 15.78 15.97 -6.77
N ALA A 500 15.72 17.28 -6.49
CA ALA A 500 15.60 17.79 -5.12
C ALA A 500 14.32 17.31 -4.43
N GLY A 501 13.19 17.30 -5.14
CA GLY A 501 11.92 16.76 -4.66
C GLY A 501 12.01 15.27 -4.31
N VAL A 502 12.70 14.49 -5.13
CA VAL A 502 12.96 13.06 -4.89
C VAL A 502 13.79 12.83 -3.62
N LEU A 503 14.85 13.62 -3.39
CA LEU A 503 15.63 13.53 -2.15
C LEU A 503 14.82 13.93 -0.91
N ALA A 504 14.01 14.98 -1.02
CA ALA A 504 13.13 15.42 0.07
C ALA A 504 12.11 14.32 0.43
N ALA A 505 11.52 13.68 -0.59
CA ALA A 505 10.58 12.57 -0.40
C ALA A 505 11.26 11.34 0.24
N LEU A 506 12.47 11.00 -0.23
CA LEU A 506 13.30 9.95 0.37
C LEU A 506 13.61 10.24 1.85
N ASP A 507 14.05 11.45 2.16
CA ASP A 507 14.41 11.83 3.53
C ASP A 507 13.20 11.84 4.46
N ALA A 508 12.04 12.27 3.96
CA ALA A 508 10.78 12.17 4.68
C ALA A 508 10.39 10.71 4.95
N ALA A 509 10.52 9.82 3.96
CA ALA A 509 10.23 8.40 4.11
C ALA A 509 11.15 7.72 5.14
N LEU A 510 12.44 8.05 5.11
CA LEU A 510 13.45 7.48 6.01
C LEU A 510 13.50 8.13 7.39
N ALA A 511 12.91 9.32 7.57
CA ALA A 511 12.86 10.00 8.85
C ALA A 511 12.21 9.12 9.94
N HIS A 512 11.14 8.39 9.59
CA HIS A 512 10.45 7.48 10.51
C HIS A 512 11.31 6.27 10.93
N GLU A 513 12.31 5.89 10.12
CA GLU A 513 13.28 4.83 10.42
C GLU A 513 14.52 5.36 11.14
N GLY A 514 14.65 6.68 11.35
CA GLY A 514 15.85 7.32 11.90
C GLY A 514 17.03 7.31 10.92
N ARG A 515 16.75 7.23 9.62
CA ARG A 515 17.71 7.04 8.51
C ARG A 515 17.69 8.21 7.52
N SER A 516 17.13 9.35 7.93
CA SER A 516 17.13 10.57 7.11
C SER A 516 18.58 11.01 6.79
N GLY A 517 18.83 11.41 5.55
CA GLY A 517 20.18 11.76 5.08
C GLY A 517 21.08 10.56 4.78
N GLU A 518 20.58 9.32 4.86
CA GLU A 518 21.36 8.13 4.49
C GLU A 518 21.74 8.17 3.01
N ARG A 519 22.94 7.65 2.71
CA ARG A 519 23.39 7.41 1.35
C ARG A 519 22.70 6.19 0.77
N VAL A 520 22.17 6.31 -0.44
CA VAL A 520 21.32 5.29 -1.06
C VAL A 520 21.95 4.72 -2.32
N LEU A 521 21.49 3.53 -2.67
CA LEU A 521 21.66 2.99 -4.00
C LEU A 521 20.49 3.45 -4.86
N TYR A 522 20.72 3.63 -6.16
CA TYR A 522 19.70 4.12 -7.08
C TYR A 522 19.51 3.19 -8.28
N ALA A 523 18.29 3.02 -8.75
CA ALA A 523 18.03 2.54 -10.10
C ALA A 523 16.83 3.25 -10.72
N GLY A 524 16.89 3.67 -11.98
CA GLY A 524 15.79 4.43 -12.59
C GLY A 524 15.65 4.19 -14.09
N VAL A 525 14.41 4.17 -14.57
CA VAL A 525 14.09 3.98 -15.99
C VAL A 525 13.84 5.32 -16.68
N SER A 526 14.35 5.56 -17.89
CA SER A 526 13.97 6.74 -18.69
C SER A 526 14.15 8.06 -17.95
N VAL A 527 13.11 8.88 -17.75
CA VAL A 527 13.18 10.10 -16.93
C VAL A 527 13.64 9.83 -15.49
N GLY A 528 13.27 8.70 -14.89
CA GLY A 528 13.82 8.27 -13.60
C GLY A 528 15.33 8.00 -13.68
N GLY A 529 15.84 7.52 -14.81
CA GLY A 529 17.28 7.43 -15.07
C GLY A 529 17.95 8.81 -15.20
N ALA A 530 17.30 9.76 -15.89
CA ALA A 530 17.79 11.13 -16.02
C ALA A 530 17.84 11.86 -14.66
N VAL A 531 16.83 11.66 -13.81
CA VAL A 531 16.85 12.12 -12.42
C VAL A 531 17.97 11.46 -11.62
N GLY A 532 18.21 10.16 -11.82
CA GLY A 532 19.35 9.47 -11.21
C GLY A 532 20.70 10.11 -11.60
N LEU A 533 20.85 10.47 -12.87
CA LEU A 533 22.03 11.19 -13.35
C LEU A 533 22.15 12.60 -12.75
N GLN A 534 21.04 13.32 -12.65
CA GLN A 534 20.99 14.63 -12.00
C GLN A 534 21.37 14.55 -10.50
N LEU A 535 20.89 13.52 -9.79
CA LEU A 535 21.25 13.26 -8.39
C LEU A 535 22.76 12.99 -8.21
N LEU A 536 23.37 12.26 -9.15
CA LEU A 536 24.82 12.00 -9.14
C LEU A 536 25.65 13.27 -9.37
N LEU A 537 25.08 14.28 -10.03
CA LEU A 537 25.73 15.56 -10.30
C LEU A 537 25.53 16.57 -9.16
N ASP A 538 24.31 16.66 -8.64
CA ASP A 538 23.92 17.72 -7.71
C ASP A 538 24.03 17.28 -6.24
N ALA A 539 23.94 15.98 -5.95
CA ALA A 539 24.05 15.40 -4.62
C ALA A 539 24.93 14.13 -4.61
N PRO A 540 26.19 14.19 -5.11
CA PRO A 540 27.08 13.03 -5.24
C PRO A 540 27.35 12.32 -3.90
N GLU A 541 27.21 13.02 -2.77
CA GLU A 541 27.31 12.44 -1.44
C GLU A 541 26.15 11.50 -1.12
N ARG A 542 24.97 11.69 -1.71
CA ARG A 542 23.73 10.94 -1.41
C ARG A 542 23.59 9.63 -2.17
N VAL A 543 24.19 9.50 -3.35
CA VAL A 543 24.05 8.30 -4.19
C VAL A 543 25.37 7.52 -4.22
N VAL A 544 25.34 6.28 -3.74
CA VAL A 544 26.53 5.42 -3.62
C VAL A 544 26.91 4.80 -4.96
N ALA A 545 25.91 4.31 -5.69
CA ALA A 545 26.02 3.73 -7.02
C ALA A 545 24.64 3.77 -7.68
N ALA A 546 24.60 3.85 -9.01
CA ALA A 546 23.34 3.97 -9.75
C ALA A 546 23.26 3.01 -10.93
N ALA A 547 22.11 2.35 -11.11
CA ALA A 547 21.75 1.67 -12.34
C ALA A 547 20.83 2.57 -13.19
N LEU A 548 21.31 3.03 -14.33
CA LEU A 548 20.57 3.90 -15.24
C LEU A 548 20.03 3.04 -16.38
N VAL A 549 18.70 2.85 -16.41
CA VAL A 549 18.02 1.87 -17.26
C VAL A 549 17.25 2.60 -18.36
N CYS A 550 17.43 2.23 -19.62
CA CYS A 550 16.68 2.75 -20.77
C CYS A 550 16.47 4.28 -20.69
N THR A 551 17.58 5.03 -20.59
CA THR A 551 17.63 6.49 -20.35
C THR A 551 18.73 7.15 -21.21
N GLY A 552 18.96 8.45 -21.08
CA GLY A 552 20.02 9.16 -21.78
C GLY A 552 20.50 10.39 -21.02
N ALA A 553 21.76 10.81 -21.27
CA ALA A 553 22.30 12.07 -20.75
C ALA A 553 21.63 13.31 -21.38
N ARG A 554 20.93 13.08 -22.49
CA ARG A 554 19.92 13.92 -23.11
C ARG A 554 18.93 12.95 -23.74
N ILE A 555 17.63 13.14 -23.55
CA ILE A 555 16.62 12.23 -24.09
C ILE A 555 15.84 12.98 -25.16
N GLY A 556 15.85 12.50 -26.41
CA GLY A 556 15.13 13.12 -27.52
C GLY A 556 15.54 14.59 -27.82
N GLU A 557 14.71 15.25 -28.64
CA GLU A 557 14.91 16.65 -29.03
C GLU A 557 13.89 17.57 -28.35
N ALA A 558 14.33 18.78 -27.97
CA ALA A 558 13.50 19.74 -27.25
C ALA A 558 12.18 20.05 -27.98
N ALA A 559 12.21 20.20 -29.31
CA ALA A 559 11.01 20.45 -30.11
C ALA A 559 9.97 19.33 -29.96
N GLY A 560 10.40 18.06 -30.04
CA GLY A 560 9.50 16.91 -29.90
C GLY A 560 8.86 16.81 -28.51
N TRP A 561 9.57 17.22 -27.46
CA TRP A 561 9.00 17.29 -26.11
C TRP A 561 7.99 18.42 -25.95
N HIS A 562 8.23 19.60 -26.53
CA HIS A 562 7.26 20.69 -26.53
C HIS A 562 6.00 20.34 -27.32
N GLU A 563 6.14 19.67 -28.47
CA GLU A 563 5.02 19.16 -29.26
C GLU A 563 4.20 18.15 -28.45
N ARG A 564 4.87 17.18 -27.81
CA ARG A 564 4.19 16.19 -26.95
C ARG A 564 3.50 16.84 -25.76
N ALA A 565 4.13 17.80 -25.10
CA ALA A 565 3.53 18.56 -23.99
C ALA A 565 2.28 19.33 -24.45
N THR A 566 2.33 19.92 -25.65
CA THR A 566 1.20 20.64 -26.24
C THR A 566 0.06 19.70 -26.58
N LEU A 567 0.34 18.55 -27.19
CA LEU A 567 -0.63 17.51 -27.50
C LEU A 567 -1.33 17.01 -26.23
N VAL A 568 -0.58 16.66 -25.20
CA VAL A 568 -1.15 16.13 -23.94
C VAL A 568 -1.97 17.19 -23.21
N ARG A 569 -1.55 18.46 -23.20
CA ARG A 569 -2.37 19.56 -22.64
C ARG A 569 -3.70 19.74 -23.38
N ALA A 570 -3.70 19.53 -24.70
CA ALA A 570 -4.89 19.73 -25.53
C ALA A 570 -5.83 18.52 -25.52
N SER A 571 -5.29 17.31 -25.45
CA SER A 571 -6.03 16.07 -25.74
C SER A 571 -5.90 14.99 -24.66
N GLY A 572 -5.27 15.30 -23.53
CA GLY A 572 -5.03 14.36 -22.45
C GLY A 572 -3.94 13.33 -22.75
N THR A 573 -3.58 12.54 -21.75
CA THR A 573 -2.53 11.51 -21.83
C THR A 573 -2.96 10.28 -22.62
N SER A 574 -4.27 10.01 -22.77
CA SER A 574 -4.80 8.98 -23.67
C SER A 574 -4.33 9.15 -25.12
N SER A 575 -4.13 10.40 -25.56
CA SER A 575 -3.67 10.73 -26.92
C SER A 575 -2.28 10.21 -27.27
N VAL A 576 -1.47 9.82 -26.27
CA VAL A 576 -0.11 9.30 -26.48
C VAL A 576 0.02 7.80 -26.22
N VAL A 577 -1.06 7.11 -25.85
CA VAL A 577 -1.07 5.67 -25.49
C VAL A 577 -0.64 4.79 -26.67
N ASP A 578 -1.20 4.99 -27.85
CA ASP A 578 -0.86 4.18 -29.03
C ASP A 578 0.62 4.32 -29.42
N GLY A 579 1.12 5.57 -29.36
CA GLY A 579 2.53 5.83 -29.60
C GLY A 579 3.43 5.23 -28.51
N ALA A 580 2.98 5.24 -27.25
CA ALA A 580 3.72 4.64 -26.14
C ALA A 580 3.78 3.12 -26.28
N ARG A 581 2.67 2.45 -26.64
CA ARG A 581 2.61 1.01 -26.87
C ARG A 581 3.67 0.53 -27.87
N GLN A 582 3.92 1.30 -28.93
CA GLN A 582 4.93 0.97 -29.94
C GLN A 582 6.37 1.16 -29.45
N ARG A 583 6.61 2.16 -28.59
CA ARG A 583 7.97 2.50 -28.11
C ARG A 583 8.36 1.76 -26.83
N TRP A 584 7.38 1.40 -26.00
CA TRP A 584 7.62 0.88 -24.67
C TRP A 584 8.03 -0.58 -24.64
N PHE A 585 7.58 -1.36 -25.63
CA PHE A 585 7.62 -2.81 -25.59
C PHE A 585 8.31 -3.39 -26.81
N ALA A 586 9.13 -4.41 -26.61
CA ALA A 586 9.73 -5.15 -27.72
C ALA A 586 8.64 -5.89 -28.53
N PRO A 587 8.88 -6.15 -29.82
CA PRO A 587 7.98 -6.95 -30.64
C PRO A 587 7.61 -8.28 -29.95
N GLY A 588 6.31 -8.56 -29.83
CA GLY A 588 5.78 -9.77 -29.19
C GLY A 588 5.59 -9.71 -27.67
N PHE A 589 6.04 -8.65 -26.97
CA PHE A 589 5.82 -8.54 -25.52
C PHE A 589 4.33 -8.41 -25.16
N VAL A 590 3.60 -7.54 -25.87
CA VAL A 590 2.18 -7.28 -25.58
C VAL A 590 1.32 -8.53 -25.77
N ASP A 591 1.71 -9.43 -26.67
CA ASP A 591 1.05 -10.72 -26.86
C ASP A 591 1.45 -11.75 -25.78
N ARG A 592 2.70 -11.68 -25.32
CA ARG A 592 3.26 -12.56 -24.28
C ARG A 592 2.70 -12.27 -22.89
N ASP A 593 2.54 -10.99 -22.55
CA ASP A 593 2.06 -10.52 -21.25
C ASP A 593 1.12 -9.31 -21.41
N PRO A 594 -0.13 -9.55 -21.90
CA PRO A 594 -1.08 -8.49 -22.16
C PRO A 594 -1.56 -7.78 -20.89
N GLU A 595 -1.55 -8.45 -19.75
CA GLU A 595 -1.97 -7.89 -18.46
C GLU A 595 -0.96 -6.85 -17.97
N ARG A 596 0.34 -7.19 -17.93
CA ARG A 596 1.39 -6.24 -17.54
C ARG A 596 1.47 -5.06 -18.51
N ALA A 597 1.34 -5.33 -19.81
CA ALA A 597 1.31 -4.27 -20.82
C ALA A 597 0.09 -3.35 -20.63
N GLY A 598 -1.09 -3.92 -20.37
CA GLY A 598 -2.33 -3.18 -20.08
C GLY A 598 -2.18 -2.28 -18.86
N LEU A 599 -1.72 -2.82 -17.72
CA LEU A 599 -1.52 -2.06 -16.48
C LEU A 599 -0.63 -0.81 -16.68
N LEU A 600 0.42 -0.91 -17.49
CA LEU A 600 1.31 0.21 -17.78
C LEU A 600 0.66 1.25 -18.70
N LEU A 601 -0.08 0.81 -19.72
CA LEU A 601 -0.79 1.70 -20.64
C LEU A 601 -1.99 2.38 -19.96
N ASP A 602 -2.65 1.71 -19.03
CA ASP A 602 -3.72 2.29 -18.21
C ASP A 602 -3.16 3.33 -17.24
N ALA A 603 -1.99 3.06 -16.64
CA ALA A 603 -1.29 4.04 -15.82
C ALA A 603 -0.93 5.31 -16.62
N LEU A 604 -0.59 5.18 -17.90
CA LEU A 604 -0.37 6.31 -18.80
C LEU A 604 -1.66 7.08 -19.06
N ALA A 605 -2.73 6.38 -19.41
CA ALA A 605 -4.03 7.00 -19.69
C ALA A 605 -4.59 7.73 -18.46
N ALA A 606 -4.27 7.27 -17.25
CA ALA A 606 -4.70 7.87 -15.99
C ALA A 606 -3.78 8.99 -15.47
N ALA A 607 -2.59 9.18 -16.04
CA ALA A 607 -1.66 10.21 -15.58
C ALA A 607 -2.21 11.62 -15.82
N ASP A 608 -1.96 12.55 -14.89
CA ASP A 608 -2.40 13.93 -14.99
C ASP A 608 -1.76 14.63 -16.21
N PRO A 609 -2.55 15.22 -17.13
CA PRO A 609 -2.02 15.89 -18.31
C PRO A 609 -1.07 17.05 -17.99
N GLY A 610 -1.31 17.77 -16.90
CA GLY A 610 -0.46 18.87 -16.45
C GLY A 610 0.92 18.38 -16.02
N GLY A 611 0.95 17.40 -15.11
CA GLY A 611 2.18 16.76 -14.61
C GLY A 611 2.98 16.08 -15.71
N TYR A 612 2.32 15.38 -16.62
CA TYR A 612 2.96 14.80 -17.80
C TYR A 612 3.62 15.90 -18.67
N ALA A 613 2.88 16.96 -18.98
CA ALA A 613 3.38 18.05 -19.83
C ALA A 613 4.52 18.86 -19.18
N HIS A 614 4.50 19.03 -17.86
CA HIS A 614 5.61 19.65 -17.12
C HIS A 614 6.85 18.76 -17.15
N THR A 615 6.69 17.45 -16.99
CA THR A 615 7.81 16.51 -17.13
C THR A 615 8.40 16.51 -18.55
N CYS A 616 7.58 16.59 -19.60
CA CYS A 616 8.06 16.80 -20.97
C CYS A 616 8.85 18.10 -21.10
N SER A 617 8.38 19.19 -20.48
CA SER A 617 9.07 20.48 -20.53
C SER A 617 10.43 20.41 -19.80
N ALA A 618 10.51 19.70 -18.67
CA ALA A 618 11.75 19.45 -17.96
C ALA A 618 12.75 18.62 -18.79
N LEU A 619 12.28 17.58 -19.47
CA LEU A 619 13.09 16.78 -20.40
C LEU A 619 13.58 17.59 -21.61
N ALA A 620 12.79 18.55 -22.10
CA ALA A 620 13.18 19.44 -23.19
C ALA A 620 14.40 20.31 -22.85
N ALA A 621 14.58 20.64 -21.57
CA ALA A 621 15.66 21.47 -21.06
C ALA A 621 16.87 20.68 -20.53
N PHE A 622 16.73 19.35 -20.38
CA PHE A 622 17.77 18.52 -19.77
C PHE A 622 18.87 18.12 -20.76
N ASP A 623 20.12 18.48 -20.42
CA ASP A 623 21.32 18.03 -21.11
C ASP A 623 22.48 17.95 -20.12
N ALA A 624 22.92 16.73 -19.82
CA ALA A 624 24.01 16.43 -18.90
C ALA A 624 25.27 15.93 -19.62
N ARG A 625 25.30 15.90 -20.95
CA ARG A 625 26.39 15.28 -21.74
C ARG A 625 27.76 15.85 -21.38
N ASP A 626 27.87 17.17 -21.25
CA ASP A 626 29.13 17.86 -20.93
C ASP A 626 29.58 17.67 -19.47
N ARG A 627 28.70 17.15 -18.61
CA ARG A 627 28.94 16.98 -17.17
C ARG A 627 29.15 15.53 -16.75
N LEU A 628 29.04 14.55 -17.67
CA LEU A 628 29.18 13.13 -17.34
C LEU A 628 30.49 12.81 -16.61
N VAL A 629 31.59 13.48 -16.98
CA VAL A 629 32.91 13.31 -16.36
C VAL A 629 32.97 13.74 -14.88
N GLU A 630 32.00 14.51 -14.40
CA GLU A 630 31.86 14.89 -12.99
C GLU A 630 31.38 13.70 -12.13
N VAL A 631 30.64 12.75 -12.72
CA VAL A 631 30.06 11.60 -12.02
C VAL A 631 31.15 10.61 -11.59
N ALA A 632 31.40 10.57 -10.29
CA ALA A 632 32.42 9.70 -9.69
C ALA A 632 31.88 8.34 -9.22
N ALA A 633 30.59 8.25 -8.87
CA ALA A 633 30.00 7.01 -8.39
C ALA A 633 29.97 5.94 -9.50
N PRO A 634 30.03 4.65 -9.18
CA PRO A 634 29.83 3.57 -10.13
C PRO A 634 28.45 3.65 -10.79
N VAL A 635 28.42 3.52 -12.12
CA VAL A 635 27.20 3.56 -12.93
C VAL A 635 27.08 2.29 -13.77
N LEU A 636 25.95 1.59 -13.62
CA LEU A 636 25.55 0.51 -14.50
C LEU A 636 24.50 1.04 -15.50
N ALA A 637 24.89 1.22 -16.75
CA ALA A 637 23.99 1.58 -17.83
C ALA A 637 23.35 0.30 -18.41
N VAL A 638 22.02 0.20 -18.38
CA VAL A 638 21.28 -0.96 -18.90
C VAL A 638 20.38 -0.50 -20.04
N ALA A 639 20.58 -1.04 -21.24
CA ALA A 639 19.77 -0.71 -22.42
C ALA A 639 18.95 -1.91 -22.88
N GLY A 640 17.76 -1.66 -23.42
CA GLY A 640 17.05 -2.63 -24.25
C GLY A 640 17.52 -2.55 -25.70
N ALA A 641 17.84 -3.68 -26.33
CA ALA A 641 18.27 -3.71 -27.73
C ALA A 641 17.20 -3.18 -28.71
N ALA A 642 15.91 -3.30 -28.33
CA ALA A 642 14.77 -2.84 -29.10
C ALA A 642 14.25 -1.47 -28.66
N ASP A 643 14.94 -0.77 -27.74
CA ASP A 643 14.52 0.54 -27.26
C ASP A 643 14.66 1.60 -28.37
N GLN A 644 13.53 2.15 -28.79
CA GLN A 644 13.47 3.22 -29.79
C GLN A 644 13.45 4.62 -29.17
N ALA A 645 13.10 4.75 -27.89
CA ALA A 645 13.01 6.04 -27.21
C ALA A 645 14.38 6.50 -26.71
N THR A 646 15.18 5.56 -26.21
CA THR A 646 16.57 5.75 -25.78
C THR A 646 17.43 4.59 -26.27
N PRO A 647 17.86 4.62 -27.55
CA PRO A 647 18.63 3.52 -28.14
C PRO A 647 19.89 3.17 -27.33
N PRO A 648 20.44 1.94 -27.46
CA PRO A 648 21.64 1.52 -26.72
C PRO A 648 22.84 2.47 -26.82
N ALA A 649 22.96 3.25 -27.90
CA ALA A 649 23.98 4.27 -28.07
C ALA A 649 23.91 5.39 -27.00
N ASP A 650 22.70 5.75 -26.53
CA ASP A 650 22.52 6.76 -25.49
C ASP A 650 23.07 6.29 -24.13
N LEU A 651 22.87 5.01 -23.81
CA LEU A 651 23.41 4.38 -22.60
C LEU A 651 24.92 4.14 -22.72
N ALA A 652 25.42 3.83 -23.92
CA ALA A 652 26.85 3.76 -24.20
C ALA A 652 27.53 5.10 -23.93
N ALA A 653 26.94 6.21 -24.39
CA ALA A 653 27.45 7.55 -24.14
C ALA A 653 27.51 7.89 -22.64
N ILE A 654 26.53 7.45 -21.84
CA ILE A 654 26.59 7.57 -20.37
C ILE A 654 27.75 6.72 -19.82
N ALA A 655 27.82 5.43 -20.17
CA ALA A 655 28.83 4.51 -19.64
C ALA A 655 30.26 4.96 -19.98
N ASP A 656 30.48 5.48 -21.18
CA ASP A 656 31.79 5.98 -21.64
C ASP A 656 32.12 7.37 -21.06
N GLY A 657 31.11 8.19 -20.79
CA GLY A 657 31.29 9.56 -20.32
C GLY A 657 31.53 9.69 -18.82
N VAL A 658 31.01 8.77 -18.00
CA VAL A 658 31.20 8.76 -16.54
C VAL A 658 32.50 8.06 -16.14
N ARG A 659 33.02 8.35 -14.93
CA ARG A 659 34.33 7.82 -14.51
C ARG A 659 34.37 6.30 -14.33
N ASN A 660 33.25 5.72 -13.92
CA ASN A 660 33.13 4.31 -13.55
C ASN A 660 31.85 3.70 -14.18
N GLY A 661 31.76 3.72 -15.50
CA GLY A 661 30.60 3.23 -16.24
C GLY A 661 30.75 1.80 -16.75
N ARG A 662 29.65 1.04 -16.75
CA ARG A 662 29.55 -0.24 -17.44
C ARG A 662 28.22 -0.32 -18.20
N LEU A 663 28.28 -0.66 -19.49
CA LEU A 663 27.10 -0.91 -20.31
C LEU A 663 26.73 -2.40 -20.30
N VAL A 664 25.42 -2.67 -20.22
CA VAL A 664 24.82 -3.97 -20.54
C VAL A 664 23.63 -3.74 -21.47
N VAL A 665 23.56 -4.50 -22.56
CA VAL A 665 22.43 -4.48 -23.49
C VAL A 665 21.65 -5.77 -23.36
N LEU A 666 20.33 -5.66 -23.17
CA LEU A 666 19.40 -6.78 -23.08
C LEU A 666 18.76 -7.02 -24.45
N ASP A 667 19.07 -8.17 -25.05
CA ASP A 667 18.40 -8.63 -26.28
C ASP A 667 16.89 -8.79 -26.05
N ASP A 668 16.09 -8.50 -27.09
CA ASP A 668 14.62 -8.65 -27.11
C ASP A 668 13.87 -7.89 -26.00
N VAL A 669 14.44 -6.78 -25.53
CA VAL A 669 13.84 -5.88 -24.53
C VAL A 669 13.83 -4.46 -25.11
N ALA A 670 12.75 -3.71 -24.89
CA ALA A 670 12.64 -2.31 -25.30
C ALA A 670 12.79 -1.36 -24.10
N HIS A 671 11.91 -0.36 -24.00
CA HIS A 671 12.10 0.78 -23.11
C HIS A 671 11.76 0.47 -21.64
N LEU A 672 10.78 -0.41 -21.37
CA LEU A 672 10.32 -0.71 -20.01
C LEU A 672 10.94 -2.00 -19.48
N ALA A 673 12.28 -2.07 -19.47
CA ALA A 673 13.04 -3.27 -19.15
C ALA A 673 12.65 -3.98 -17.83
N PRO A 674 12.39 -3.29 -16.70
CA PRO A 674 11.98 -3.96 -15.45
C PRO A 674 10.60 -4.64 -15.52
N ALA A 675 9.74 -4.23 -16.44
CA ALA A 675 8.47 -4.88 -16.69
C ALA A 675 8.59 -6.00 -17.74
N GLU A 676 9.39 -5.77 -18.79
CA GLU A 676 9.55 -6.73 -19.89
C GLU A 676 10.42 -7.94 -19.52
N ALA A 677 11.45 -7.75 -18.69
CA ALA A 677 12.42 -8.80 -18.36
C ALA A 677 12.84 -8.72 -16.88
N PRO A 678 11.90 -8.84 -15.93
CA PRO A 678 12.14 -8.57 -14.51
C PRO A 678 13.28 -9.41 -13.92
N ASP A 679 13.33 -10.71 -14.24
CA ASP A 679 14.38 -11.60 -13.72
C ASP A 679 15.77 -11.25 -14.27
N ARG A 680 15.85 -10.86 -15.55
CA ARG A 680 17.12 -10.45 -16.18
C ARG A 680 17.60 -9.12 -15.61
N VAL A 681 16.70 -8.17 -15.41
CA VAL A 681 17.02 -6.89 -14.77
C VAL A 681 17.47 -7.11 -13.34
N ALA A 682 16.75 -7.91 -12.54
CA ALA A 682 17.15 -8.25 -11.18
C ALA A 682 18.52 -8.96 -11.13
N ALA A 683 18.79 -9.90 -12.05
CA ALA A 683 20.06 -10.61 -12.13
C ALA A 683 21.25 -9.68 -12.45
N LEU A 684 21.02 -8.54 -13.11
CA LEU A 684 22.04 -7.51 -13.33
C LEU A 684 22.19 -6.58 -12.12
N LEU A 685 21.07 -6.13 -11.54
CA LEU A 685 21.04 -5.15 -10.48
C LEU A 685 21.53 -5.73 -9.16
N VAL A 686 21.06 -6.91 -8.73
CA VAL A 686 21.43 -7.52 -7.44
C VAL A 686 22.94 -7.59 -7.22
N PRO A 687 23.76 -8.19 -8.10
CA PRO A 687 25.20 -8.28 -7.88
C PRO A 687 25.90 -6.91 -7.93
N PHE A 688 25.47 -6.01 -8.82
CA PHE A 688 26.01 -4.66 -8.90
C PHE A 688 25.74 -3.87 -7.62
N LEU A 689 24.50 -3.88 -7.13
CA LEU A 689 24.10 -3.18 -5.92
C LEU A 689 24.79 -3.76 -4.68
N ARG A 690 24.86 -5.11 -4.57
CA ARG A 690 25.57 -5.81 -3.49
C ARG A 690 27.05 -5.43 -3.39
N ALA A 691 27.73 -5.25 -4.52
CA ALA A 691 29.13 -4.83 -4.55
C ALA A 691 29.35 -3.44 -3.90
N HIS A 692 28.28 -2.66 -3.71
CA HIS A 692 28.32 -1.30 -3.19
C HIS A 692 27.57 -1.11 -1.85
N HIS A 693 27.06 -2.17 -1.23
CA HIS A 693 26.35 -2.14 0.06
C HIS A 693 27.16 -1.54 1.20
N GLY A 694 28.47 -1.82 1.27
CA GLY A 694 29.33 -1.38 2.38
C GLY A 694 29.52 0.14 2.48
N ALA A 695 29.05 0.91 1.50
CA ALA A 695 29.17 2.36 1.45
C ALA A 695 27.85 3.11 1.73
N THR A 696 26.75 2.40 2.05
CA THR A 696 25.49 2.98 2.53
C THR A 696 25.53 3.23 4.04
N GLY A 697 25.11 4.42 4.50
CA GLY A 697 25.19 4.88 5.90
C GLY A 697 25.25 6.43 5.98
N PRO A 698 25.28 7.05 7.18
CA PRO A 698 25.40 8.49 7.32
C PRO A 698 26.79 8.99 6.87
N ALA A 699 26.85 10.11 6.15
CA ALA A 699 28.10 10.74 5.76
C ALA A 699 28.82 11.29 6.99
N VAL A 700 30.02 10.79 7.32
CA VAL A 700 30.87 11.36 8.37
C VAL A 700 32.29 11.60 7.85
N ASP A 701 32.85 12.71 8.33
CA ASP A 701 34.03 13.44 7.90
C ASP A 701 35.37 12.72 8.15
N ARG A 702 36.39 13.22 7.47
CA ARG A 702 37.83 12.93 7.55
C ARG A 702 38.30 12.77 9.00
N ASP A 703 38.67 11.55 9.39
CA ASP A 703 39.84 11.23 10.25
C ASP A 703 39.91 9.70 10.45
N GLY A 704 40.93 9.07 9.87
CA GLY A 704 40.98 7.62 9.66
C GLY A 704 41.35 6.75 10.88
N VAL A 705 40.97 5.45 10.77
CA VAL A 705 41.60 4.17 11.22
C VAL A 705 40.49 3.07 11.39
N PRO A 706 40.72 1.78 11.03
CA PRO A 706 39.90 1.12 9.98
C PRO A 706 39.16 -0.22 10.27
N SER A 707 38.22 -0.48 9.33
CA SER A 707 37.76 -1.68 8.58
C SER A 707 37.17 -2.95 9.22
N SER A 708 35.91 -3.23 8.83
CA SER A 708 35.34 -4.58 8.71
C SER A 708 35.92 -5.29 7.48
N ALA A 709 36.37 -6.54 7.67
CA ALA A 709 37.13 -7.35 6.72
C ALA A 709 36.51 -7.49 5.31
N THR A 710 37.38 -7.51 4.30
CA THR A 710 37.10 -7.70 2.87
C THR A 710 36.60 -9.12 2.53
N ILE A 711 35.98 -9.29 1.35
CA ILE A 711 35.45 -10.59 0.86
C ILE A 711 36.53 -11.68 0.82
N GLU A 712 37.77 -11.33 0.45
CA GLU A 712 38.88 -12.29 0.42
C GLU A 712 39.31 -12.72 1.84
N GLU A 713 39.24 -11.81 2.81
CA GLU A 713 39.50 -12.13 4.22
C GLU A 713 38.41 -13.02 4.82
N GLN A 714 37.14 -12.81 4.42
CA GLN A 714 36.02 -13.68 4.80
C GLN A 714 36.09 -15.05 4.12
N ARG A 715 36.52 -15.12 2.86
CA ARG A 715 36.74 -16.38 2.12
C ARG A 715 37.88 -17.18 2.75
N ALA A 716 38.97 -16.52 3.11
CA ALA A 716 40.08 -17.15 3.83
C ALA A 716 39.66 -17.61 5.23
N ALA A 717 38.86 -16.82 5.96
CA ALA A 717 38.31 -17.21 7.26
C ALA A 717 37.34 -18.40 7.15
N GLY A 718 36.45 -18.38 6.15
CA GLY A 718 35.51 -19.46 5.86
C GLY A 718 36.22 -20.76 5.51
N MET A 719 37.27 -20.71 4.68
CA MET A 719 38.07 -21.89 4.36
C MET A 719 38.77 -22.46 5.61
N ARG A 720 39.31 -21.61 6.50
CA ARG A 720 39.89 -22.06 7.78
C ARG A 720 38.86 -22.75 8.67
N VAL A 721 37.66 -22.19 8.79
CA VAL A 721 36.59 -22.77 9.63
C VAL A 721 36.02 -24.05 9.00
N ARG A 722 35.79 -24.07 7.69
CA ARG A 722 35.32 -25.25 6.96
C ARG A 722 36.26 -26.44 7.14
N ARG A 723 37.58 -26.20 7.06
CA ARG A 723 38.60 -27.23 7.32
C ARG A 723 38.62 -27.68 8.77
N ALA A 724 38.54 -26.74 9.71
CA ALA A 724 38.48 -27.08 11.13
C ALA A 724 37.23 -27.89 11.51
N VAL A 725 36.11 -27.70 10.83
CA VAL A 725 34.84 -28.37 11.14
C VAL A 725 34.67 -29.68 10.35
N LEU A 726 34.97 -29.70 9.05
CA LEU A 726 34.74 -30.88 8.19
C LEU A 726 35.99 -31.75 7.96
N GLY A 727 37.16 -31.26 8.34
CA GLY A 727 38.45 -31.93 8.15
C GLY A 727 39.05 -31.68 6.76
N ASP A 728 40.39 -31.56 6.72
CA ASP A 728 41.14 -31.22 5.49
C ASP A 728 40.89 -32.21 4.35
N ALA A 729 40.96 -33.52 4.63
CA ALA A 729 40.79 -34.55 3.60
C ALA A 729 39.40 -34.54 2.94
N HIS A 730 38.35 -34.09 3.65
CA HIS A 730 37.01 -33.95 3.07
C HIS A 730 36.93 -32.69 2.20
N VAL A 731 37.45 -31.57 2.70
CA VAL A 731 37.46 -30.29 1.97
C VAL A 731 38.30 -30.39 0.69
N ASP A 732 39.43 -31.09 0.73
CA ASP A 732 40.29 -31.28 -0.44
C ASP A 732 39.61 -32.14 -1.52
N ARG A 733 38.94 -33.23 -1.13
CA ARG A 733 38.14 -34.04 -2.08
C ARG A 733 36.97 -33.25 -2.68
N ALA A 734 36.26 -32.47 -1.87
CA ALA A 734 35.15 -31.65 -2.34
C ALA A 734 35.61 -30.52 -3.28
N THR A 735 36.79 -29.94 -3.01
CA THR A 735 37.40 -28.92 -3.87
C THR A 735 37.91 -29.51 -5.18
N ALA A 736 38.54 -30.69 -5.14
CA ALA A 736 39.02 -31.39 -6.33
C ALA A 736 37.89 -31.93 -7.23
N ALA A 737 36.73 -32.24 -6.65
CA ALA A 737 35.53 -32.64 -7.37
C ALA A 737 34.69 -31.45 -7.90
N ALA A 738 35.11 -30.20 -7.63
CA ALA A 738 34.40 -29.03 -8.11
C ALA A 738 34.53 -28.92 -9.64
N THR A 739 33.40 -28.78 -10.31
CA THR A 739 33.32 -28.56 -11.76
C THR A 739 32.91 -27.13 -12.03
N GLY A 740 33.01 -26.67 -13.29
CA GLY A 740 32.50 -25.36 -13.68
C GLY A 740 31.02 -25.14 -13.32
N PHE A 741 30.23 -26.23 -13.26
CA PHE A 741 28.82 -26.22 -12.86
C PHE A 741 28.63 -26.03 -11.35
N THR A 742 29.51 -26.59 -10.51
CA THR A 742 29.37 -26.53 -9.04
C THR A 742 30.22 -25.44 -8.38
N ALA A 743 31.11 -24.77 -9.13
CA ALA A 743 32.03 -23.77 -8.61
C ALA A 743 31.34 -22.59 -7.91
N GLY A 744 30.28 -22.04 -8.51
CA GLY A 744 29.51 -20.94 -7.91
C GLY A 744 28.78 -21.33 -6.61
N PHE A 745 28.28 -22.57 -6.55
CA PHE A 745 27.63 -23.10 -5.36
C PHE A 745 28.63 -23.39 -4.23
N GLN A 746 29.81 -23.92 -4.55
CA GLN A 746 30.89 -24.12 -3.59
C GLN A 746 31.40 -22.80 -3.00
N ASP A 747 31.50 -21.76 -3.83
CA ASP A 747 31.92 -20.42 -3.41
C ASP A 747 30.85 -19.76 -2.51
N PHE A 748 29.57 -19.88 -2.87
CA PHE A 748 28.45 -19.43 -2.05
C PHE A 748 28.44 -20.09 -0.66
N ILE A 749 28.56 -21.42 -0.57
CA ILE A 749 28.61 -22.13 0.70
C ILE A 749 29.85 -21.72 1.52
N MET A 750 31.01 -21.56 0.86
CA MET A 750 32.26 -21.13 1.51
C MET A 750 32.11 -19.77 2.19
N GLN A 751 31.54 -18.81 1.48
CA GLN A 751 31.40 -17.44 1.99
C GLN A 751 30.27 -17.34 3.02
N TYR A 752 29.10 -17.90 2.71
CA TYR A 752 27.90 -17.66 3.51
C TYR A 752 27.81 -18.56 4.74
N ALA A 753 27.94 -19.88 4.56
CA ALA A 753 27.88 -20.82 5.67
C ALA A 753 29.15 -20.71 6.51
N TRP A 754 30.32 -20.88 5.89
CA TRP A 754 31.58 -20.99 6.63
C TRP A 754 32.20 -19.64 6.98
N GLY A 755 32.25 -18.70 6.04
CA GLY A 755 32.81 -17.35 6.24
C GLY A 755 31.88 -16.39 6.98
N GLY A 756 30.57 -16.64 6.95
CA GLY A 756 29.54 -15.81 7.56
C GLY A 756 28.97 -16.40 8.85
N ILE A 757 28.27 -17.54 8.79
CA ILE A 757 27.53 -18.04 9.97
C ILE A 757 28.46 -18.72 10.98
N TRP A 758 29.37 -19.59 10.55
CA TRP A 758 30.24 -20.35 11.45
C TRP A 758 31.41 -19.55 12.06
N THR A 759 31.73 -18.37 11.53
CA THR A 759 32.74 -17.43 12.06
C THR A 759 32.16 -16.40 13.03
N ARG A 760 30.83 -16.20 13.05
CA ARG A 760 30.19 -15.15 13.84
C ARG A 760 30.32 -15.39 15.35
N PRO A 761 30.70 -14.34 16.12
CA PRO A 761 30.64 -14.40 17.57
C PRO A 761 29.18 -14.44 18.02
N GLY A 762 28.86 -15.30 18.99
CA GLY A 762 27.51 -15.42 19.58
C GLY A 762 27.13 -16.85 19.95
N LEU A 763 27.50 -17.84 19.13
CA LEU A 763 27.38 -19.26 19.45
C LEU A 763 28.72 -19.95 19.26
N SER A 764 29.10 -20.79 20.22
CA SER A 764 30.31 -21.62 20.14
C SER A 764 30.16 -22.65 19.02
N ARG A 765 31.29 -23.18 18.52
CA ARG A 765 31.26 -24.27 17.52
C ARG A 765 30.57 -25.52 18.06
N HIS A 766 30.71 -25.78 19.35
CA HIS A 766 29.97 -26.82 20.08
C HIS A 766 28.45 -26.66 19.92
N SER A 767 27.90 -25.50 20.32
CA SER A 767 26.44 -25.27 20.23
C SER A 767 25.93 -25.26 18.80
N ARG A 768 26.73 -24.77 17.85
CA ARG A 768 26.40 -24.80 16.42
C ARG A 768 26.31 -26.23 15.89
N SER A 769 27.22 -27.10 16.30
CA SER A 769 27.19 -28.52 15.93
C SER A 769 25.94 -29.24 16.47
N LEU A 770 25.53 -28.99 17.71
CA LEU A 770 24.27 -29.54 18.26
C LEU A 770 23.06 -29.07 17.44
N ILE A 771 22.95 -27.77 17.16
CA ILE A 771 21.85 -27.22 16.35
C ILE A 771 21.83 -27.81 14.94
N THR A 772 22.99 -27.93 14.29
CA THR A 772 23.10 -28.52 12.96
C THR A 772 22.65 -29.98 12.96
N LEU A 773 23.07 -30.79 13.93
CA LEU A 773 22.64 -32.19 14.04
C LEU A 773 21.12 -32.30 14.26
N THR A 774 20.55 -31.50 15.17
CA THR A 774 19.10 -31.49 15.39
C THR A 774 18.33 -31.12 14.12
N ALA A 775 18.81 -30.12 13.35
CA ALA A 775 18.17 -29.70 12.11
C ALA A 775 18.22 -30.78 11.02
N LEU A 776 19.35 -31.51 10.89
CA LEU A 776 19.49 -32.61 9.94
C LEU A 776 18.54 -33.76 10.27
N VAL A 777 18.41 -34.12 11.55
CA VAL A 777 17.48 -35.16 12.03
C VAL A 777 16.03 -34.73 11.80
N ALA A 778 15.65 -33.50 12.19
CA ALA A 778 14.29 -32.99 12.04
C ALA A 778 13.80 -32.90 10.58
N ARG A 779 14.73 -32.84 9.62
CA ARG A 779 14.45 -32.71 8.19
C ARG A 779 14.65 -34.02 7.41
N GLY A 780 15.13 -35.07 8.07
CA GLY A 780 15.41 -36.36 7.44
C GLY A 780 16.64 -36.37 6.51
N HIS A 781 17.55 -35.39 6.64
CA HIS A 781 18.76 -35.25 5.82
C HIS A 781 19.92 -36.12 6.35
N HIS A 782 19.66 -37.42 6.40
CA HIS A 782 20.53 -38.41 7.03
C HIS A 782 21.84 -38.67 6.28
N GLU A 783 21.90 -38.32 4.99
CA GLU A 783 23.07 -38.42 4.11
C GLU A 783 24.25 -37.55 4.58
N GLU A 784 23.98 -36.41 5.22
CA GLU A 784 25.02 -35.51 5.75
C GLU A 784 25.29 -35.72 7.25
N LEU A 785 24.44 -36.49 7.93
CA LEU A 785 24.51 -36.63 9.39
C LEU A 785 25.84 -37.22 9.86
N ALA A 786 26.38 -38.21 9.14
CA ALA A 786 27.65 -38.84 9.49
C ALA A 786 28.82 -37.85 9.47
N MET A 787 28.91 -36.95 8.49
CA MET A 787 30.00 -35.96 8.46
C MET A 787 29.85 -34.92 9.60
N HIS A 788 28.61 -34.55 9.93
CA HIS A 788 28.36 -33.61 11.01
C HIS A 788 28.52 -34.20 12.41
N VAL A 789 28.35 -35.52 12.59
CA VAL A 789 28.71 -36.21 13.85
C VAL A 789 30.23 -36.13 14.08
N ARG A 790 31.05 -36.42 13.05
CA ARG A 790 32.52 -36.28 13.16
C ARG A 790 32.91 -34.84 13.49
N ALA A 791 32.27 -33.88 12.83
CA ALA A 791 32.48 -32.45 13.06
C ALA A 791 32.08 -32.01 14.49
N ALA A 792 31.00 -32.56 15.03
CA ALA A 792 30.53 -32.26 16.38
C ALA A 792 31.54 -32.71 17.44
N ILE A 793 32.05 -33.95 17.34
CA ILE A 793 33.12 -34.45 18.21
C ILE A 793 34.36 -33.54 18.11
N GLY A 794 34.78 -33.18 16.89
CA GLY A 794 35.91 -32.27 16.66
C GLY A 794 35.71 -30.86 17.22
N ASN A 795 34.47 -30.41 17.34
CA ASN A 795 34.10 -29.13 17.95
C ASN A 795 33.86 -29.20 19.47
N GLY A 796 34.11 -30.37 20.08
CA GLY A 796 34.05 -30.57 21.53
C GLY A 796 32.72 -31.09 22.07
N VAL A 797 31.78 -31.51 21.21
CA VAL A 797 30.56 -32.20 21.66
C VAL A 797 30.93 -33.60 22.14
N THR A 798 30.45 -34.01 23.32
CA THR A 798 30.74 -35.34 23.88
C THR A 798 29.80 -36.42 23.33
N VAL A 799 30.16 -37.69 23.52
CA VAL A 799 29.28 -38.83 23.16
C VAL A 799 27.97 -38.76 23.97
N ASP A 800 28.05 -38.46 25.26
CA ASP A 800 26.87 -38.29 26.12
C ASP A 800 25.95 -37.16 25.63
N GLU A 801 26.52 -36.04 25.17
CA GLU A 801 25.73 -34.93 24.61
C GLU A 801 25.07 -35.30 23.26
N LEU A 802 25.71 -36.15 22.45
CA LEU A 802 25.09 -36.69 21.24
C LEU A 802 23.93 -37.64 21.58
N GLU A 803 24.09 -38.47 22.61
CA GLU A 803 23.04 -39.35 23.12
C GLU A 803 21.83 -38.54 23.59
N GLU A 804 22.04 -37.55 24.48
CA GLU A 804 20.99 -36.65 24.97
C GLU A 804 20.29 -35.89 23.83
N LEU A 805 21.06 -35.42 22.84
CA LEU A 805 20.50 -34.76 21.65
C LEU A 805 19.57 -35.71 20.90
N PHE A 806 19.98 -36.95 20.63
CA PHE A 806 19.15 -37.88 19.86
C PHE A 806 17.95 -38.38 20.66
N LEU A 807 18.06 -38.56 21.98
CA LEU A 807 16.93 -38.82 22.87
C LEU A 807 15.91 -37.67 22.80
N GLN A 808 16.36 -36.42 22.86
CA GLN A 808 15.51 -35.25 22.72
C GLN A 808 14.82 -35.24 21.34
N THR A 809 15.54 -35.56 20.26
CA THR A 809 14.92 -35.63 18.92
C THR A 809 13.86 -36.71 18.79
N ALA A 810 13.90 -37.79 19.58
CA ALA A 810 12.87 -38.82 19.54
C ALA A 810 11.47 -38.28 19.93
N ILE A 811 11.43 -37.29 20.82
CA ILE A 811 10.19 -36.67 21.30
C ILE A 811 9.60 -35.70 20.27
N TYR A 812 10.45 -34.92 19.59
CA TYR A 812 10.00 -33.81 18.75
C TYR A 812 10.07 -34.10 17.24
N CYS A 813 10.97 -34.98 16.82
CA CYS A 813 11.14 -35.38 15.42
C CYS A 813 10.55 -36.77 15.16
N GLY A 814 10.35 -37.57 16.21
CA GLY A 814 9.80 -38.92 16.13
C GLY A 814 10.86 -40.00 16.31
N VAL A 815 10.42 -41.11 16.91
CA VAL A 815 11.28 -42.28 17.21
C VAL A 815 11.97 -42.86 15.95
N PRO A 816 11.34 -42.94 14.76
CA PRO A 816 12.02 -43.46 13.56
C PRO A 816 13.24 -42.64 13.11
N ASP A 817 13.16 -41.31 13.17
CA ASP A 817 14.26 -40.42 12.80
C ASP A 817 15.38 -40.46 13.83
N ALA A 818 15.04 -40.46 15.13
CA ALA A 818 16.02 -40.66 16.20
C ALA A 818 16.73 -42.02 16.10
N ASN A 819 16.01 -43.11 15.81
CA ASN A 819 16.60 -44.43 15.59
C ASN A 819 17.60 -44.43 14.42
N THR A 820 17.26 -43.72 13.33
CA THR A 820 18.17 -43.56 12.19
C THR A 820 19.40 -42.75 12.57
N ALA A 821 19.22 -41.68 13.34
CA ALA A 821 20.31 -40.86 13.86
C ALA A 821 21.26 -41.65 14.76
N PHE A 822 20.74 -42.40 15.73
CA PHE A 822 21.52 -43.29 16.61
C PHE A 822 22.33 -44.31 15.82
N ARG A 823 21.72 -44.98 14.83
CA ARG A 823 22.41 -45.96 14.00
C ARG A 823 23.54 -45.33 13.18
N ILE A 824 23.34 -44.13 12.63
CA ILE A 824 24.36 -43.41 11.88
C ILE A 824 25.49 -42.94 12.81
N ALA A 825 25.15 -42.42 13.98
CA ALA A 825 26.12 -41.97 14.97
C ALA A 825 26.98 -43.13 15.50
N GLN A 826 26.38 -44.26 15.90
CA GLN A 826 27.11 -45.45 16.36
C GLN A 826 28.13 -45.94 15.33
N ARG A 827 27.69 -46.11 14.08
CA ARG A 827 28.59 -46.51 12.99
C ARG A 827 29.73 -45.49 12.81
N THR A 828 29.40 -44.20 12.82
CA THR A 828 30.37 -43.12 12.61
C THR A 828 31.40 -43.05 13.74
N LEU A 829 30.97 -43.20 15.00
CA LEU A 829 31.84 -43.18 16.19
C LEU A 829 32.74 -44.42 16.24
N ALA A 830 32.21 -45.60 15.86
CA ALA A 830 33.01 -46.82 15.72
C ALA A 830 34.09 -46.68 14.62
N GLU A 831 33.74 -46.08 13.47
CA GLU A 831 34.72 -45.76 12.40
C GLU A 831 35.79 -44.76 12.86
N MET A 832 35.48 -43.90 13.84
CA MET A 832 36.44 -42.99 14.47
C MET A 832 37.29 -43.66 15.56
N GLY A 833 37.04 -44.93 15.89
CA GLY A 833 37.73 -45.65 16.96
C GLY A 833 37.31 -45.22 18.36
N ILE A 834 36.14 -44.60 18.51
CA ILE A 834 35.58 -44.22 19.81
C ILE A 834 34.82 -45.42 20.37
N ASP A 835 35.26 -45.89 21.53
CA ASP A 835 34.60 -46.95 22.28
C ASP A 835 33.30 -46.41 22.91
N LEU A 836 32.19 -47.11 22.68
CA LEU A 836 30.86 -46.70 23.15
C LEU A 836 30.39 -47.53 24.36
N GLY A 837 31.26 -48.41 24.88
CA GLY A 837 30.96 -49.30 26.01
C GLY A 837 30.97 -50.77 25.63
#